data_AF-A0AAI9TRN1-F1
#
_entry.id   AF-A0AAI9TRN1-F1
#
_cell.length_a   1.000
_cell.length_b   1.000
_cell.length_c   1.000
_cell.angle_alpha   90.00
_cell.angle_beta   90.00
_cell.angle_gamma   90.00
#
_symmetry.space_group_name_H-M   'P 1'
#
loop_
_entity.id
_entity.type
_entity.pdbx_description
1 polymer ?
#
loop_
_entity_poly.entity_id
_entity_poly.type
_entity_poly.pdbx_seq_one_letter_code
_entity_poly.pdbx_strand_id
1 'polypeptide(L)'
;MASPTSGYSINVNDPSLISLVNKLQDVFSTVGVQNPIDLPQIAVVGSQSSGKSSVLENIVGRDFLPRGSGIVTRRPLILQLINKSPTTNGETKLETTDSESNVNEYGEFLHLPGEKFFDFNKIRDEIVRETETKVGKNAGISPSPINLRIYSPNVLTLTLVDLPGLTKVPVGDQPKDIEKQIRDMVLKYISKPNAIILAVTSANQDLANSDGLKLAREVDPEGQRTIGVLSKVDLMDDGTDVVDILAGRIIPLRLGYVPVVNRGQRDIENKKLIAQALENEKNFFENHKAYRNKASYCGTPYLARKLNLILMMHIKQTLPDIKARISTSLQKYTAELGQLGDSMLGNSANIILNIITEFSNEYRTVLEGNNQELSSIELSGGARISFVFHELYSNGVKAVDPFDLVKDIDIRTILYNSSGSSPALFVGTTAFELIVKQQIKRLEEPSLKCISLVYDELVRILSQLLTKQLFRRYPMLKEKFHAVVISFFKKCLEPTNKLVKDLINMESTYVNTGHPDFLNGHRAMTLVNERQAAAKPTQVDPKTGKPLLPARAQSPSLDTTGEASNNSGFFGSFWASKNKKKMALMEAPPPTLKASASLSEREATEVEVIKLLITSYFNIVKRTMIDMVPKAVMYTLVQFTKDEMQRELLENMYRTNELDELLKESDYTTRRRKECQQMVESLGRASEIVSQVQ
;
A
#
# COMPACT_ATOMS: atom_id res chain seq x y z
N MET A 1 33.65 43.08 -25.47
CA MET A 1 32.49 42.62 -26.27
C MET A 1 31.72 41.62 -25.44
N ALA A 2 30.63 42.05 -24.82
CA ALA A 2 29.62 41.18 -24.24
C ALA A 2 28.28 41.77 -24.66
N SER A 3 27.56 41.03 -25.50
CA SER A 3 26.25 41.38 -26.02
C SER A 3 25.23 41.39 -24.88
N PRO A 4 24.38 42.42 -24.75
CA PRO A 4 23.30 42.40 -23.77
C PRO A 4 22.22 41.43 -24.27
N THR A 5 21.81 40.53 -23.37
CA THR A 5 20.68 39.63 -23.54
C THR A 5 19.41 40.44 -23.82
N SER A 6 18.79 40.18 -24.95
CA SER A 6 17.51 40.75 -25.36
C SER A 6 16.42 40.38 -24.37
N GLY A 7 16.02 41.33 -23.51
CA GLY A 7 14.81 41.23 -22.72
C GLY A 7 13.60 41.19 -23.63
N TYR A 8 13.02 40.01 -23.83
CA TYR A 8 11.77 39.82 -24.56
C TYR A 8 10.61 40.40 -23.74
N SER A 9 10.21 41.63 -24.05
CA SER A 9 8.98 42.22 -23.53
C SER A 9 7.77 41.59 -24.24
N ILE A 10 7.27 40.47 -23.71
CA ILE A 10 6.02 39.85 -24.16
C ILE A 10 4.87 40.84 -23.98
N ASN A 11 4.18 41.17 -25.07
CA ASN A 11 3.09 42.14 -25.17
C ASN A 11 1.93 41.75 -24.23
N VAL A 12 1.53 42.65 -23.33
CA VAL A 12 0.51 42.41 -22.27
C VAL A 12 -0.91 42.33 -22.86
N ASN A 13 -1.09 42.69 -24.12
CA ASN A 13 -2.38 42.72 -24.82
C ASN A 13 -2.59 41.55 -25.79
N ASP A 14 -1.89 40.42 -25.65
CA ASP A 14 -2.06 39.29 -26.59
C ASP A 14 -3.35 38.49 -26.27
N PRO A 15 -4.41 38.58 -27.11
CA PRO A 15 -5.63 37.80 -26.93
C PRO A 15 -5.40 36.29 -27.09
N SER A 16 -4.25 35.86 -27.62
CA SER A 16 -3.87 34.46 -27.76
C SER A 16 -3.77 33.73 -26.42
N LEU A 17 -3.37 34.42 -25.34
CA LEU A 17 -3.20 33.84 -24.01
C LEU A 17 -4.51 33.35 -23.40
N ILE A 18 -5.62 34.04 -23.65
CA ILE A 18 -6.92 33.64 -23.14
C ILE A 18 -7.46 32.47 -23.98
N SER A 19 -7.23 32.48 -25.29
CA SER A 19 -7.54 31.34 -26.17
C SER A 19 -6.77 30.09 -25.74
N LEU A 20 -5.50 30.24 -25.34
CA LEU A 20 -4.68 29.16 -24.80
C LEU A 20 -5.32 28.52 -23.56
N VAL A 21 -5.67 29.33 -22.57
CA VAL A 21 -6.29 28.84 -21.33
C VAL A 21 -7.62 28.14 -21.62
N ASN A 22 -8.41 28.66 -22.56
CA ASN A 22 -9.66 28.02 -22.98
C ASN A 22 -9.41 26.65 -23.62
N LYS A 23 -8.43 26.53 -24.52
CA LYS A 23 -8.03 25.23 -25.10
C LYS A 23 -7.57 24.24 -24.02
N LEU A 24 -6.83 24.72 -23.01
CA LEU A 24 -6.43 23.88 -21.88
C LEU A 24 -7.63 23.43 -21.04
N GLN A 25 -8.57 24.32 -20.74
CA GLN A 25 -9.81 23.97 -20.03
C GLN A 25 -10.58 22.88 -20.78
N ASP A 26 -10.65 22.96 -22.11
CA ASP A 26 -11.34 21.98 -22.94
C ASP A 26 -10.68 20.59 -22.87
N VAL A 27 -9.36 20.55 -23.05
CA VAL A 27 -8.59 19.29 -22.95
C VAL A 27 -8.83 18.63 -21.59
N PHE A 28 -8.79 19.39 -20.49
CA PHE A 28 -9.01 18.78 -19.17
C PHE A 28 -10.49 18.46 -18.86
N SER A 29 -11.45 19.16 -19.47
CA SER A 29 -12.88 18.88 -19.27
C SER A 29 -13.35 17.60 -19.95
N THR A 30 -12.76 17.26 -21.11
CA THR A 30 -13.11 16.05 -21.87
C THR A 30 -12.67 14.75 -21.18
N VAL A 31 -11.68 14.82 -20.29
CA VAL A 31 -11.06 13.63 -19.68
C VAL A 31 -11.88 13.06 -18.51
N GLY A 32 -12.85 13.79 -17.96
CA GLY A 32 -13.75 13.29 -16.89
C GLY A 32 -13.08 12.90 -15.56
N VAL A 33 -11.75 12.87 -15.51
CA VAL A 33 -10.92 12.63 -14.33
C VAL A 33 -10.66 13.96 -13.63
N GLN A 34 -10.49 13.94 -12.31
CA GLN A 34 -10.14 15.12 -11.51
C GLN A 34 -8.96 15.87 -12.15
N ASN A 35 -9.22 17.08 -12.64
CA ASN A 35 -8.23 17.90 -13.33
C ASN A 35 -7.03 18.15 -12.39
N PRO A 36 -5.82 17.67 -12.72
CA PRO A 36 -4.64 17.84 -11.86
C PRO A 36 -4.09 19.28 -11.87
N ILE A 37 -4.58 20.13 -12.78
CA ILE A 37 -4.03 21.46 -13.03
C ILE A 37 -5.10 22.52 -12.82
N ASP A 38 -4.84 23.43 -11.88
CA ASP A 38 -5.69 24.58 -11.63
C ASP A 38 -5.40 25.68 -12.64
N LEU A 39 -6.36 25.93 -13.53
CA LEU A 39 -6.26 26.98 -14.54
C LEU A 39 -6.73 28.33 -13.97
N PRO A 40 -6.13 29.45 -14.42
CA PRO A 40 -6.57 30.78 -14.04
C PRO A 40 -8.01 31.05 -14.44
N GLN A 41 -8.81 31.55 -13.50
CA GLN A 41 -10.23 31.86 -13.72
C GLN A 41 -10.70 32.96 -12.76
N ILE A 42 -11.75 33.70 -13.13
CA ILE A 42 -12.37 34.71 -12.26
C ILE A 42 -13.61 34.08 -11.61
N ALA A 43 -13.61 33.90 -10.29
CA ALA A 43 -14.75 33.39 -9.54
C ALA A 43 -15.55 34.53 -8.91
N VAL A 44 -16.83 34.63 -9.24
CA VAL A 44 -17.73 35.67 -8.73
C VAL A 44 -18.36 35.22 -7.42
N VAL A 45 -18.15 35.98 -6.34
CA VAL A 45 -18.66 35.68 -5.00
C VAL A 45 -19.41 36.88 -4.43
N GLY A 46 -20.52 36.61 -3.74
CA GLY A 46 -21.31 37.64 -3.08
C GLY A 46 -22.62 37.09 -2.53
N SER A 47 -23.22 37.80 -1.58
CA SER A 47 -24.52 37.45 -1.00
C SER A 47 -25.62 37.37 -2.05
N GLN A 48 -26.72 36.69 -1.76
CA GLN A 48 -27.91 36.77 -2.59
C GLN A 48 -28.33 38.24 -2.79
N SER A 49 -28.76 38.61 -4.00
CA SER A 49 -29.20 39.97 -4.33
C SER A 49 -28.14 41.08 -4.28
N SER A 50 -26.84 40.74 -4.15
CA SER A 50 -25.71 41.67 -4.29
C SER A 50 -25.50 42.21 -5.71
N GLY A 51 -26.23 41.69 -6.71
CA GLY A 51 -26.11 42.13 -8.10
C GLY A 51 -25.10 41.37 -8.96
N LYS A 52 -24.61 40.20 -8.53
CA LYS A 52 -23.69 39.34 -9.30
C LYS A 52 -24.13 39.11 -10.75
N SER A 53 -25.35 38.59 -10.94
CA SER A 53 -25.88 38.30 -12.27
C SER A 53 -26.01 39.56 -13.12
N SER A 54 -26.39 40.70 -12.52
CA SER A 54 -26.48 41.99 -13.21
C SER A 54 -25.12 42.51 -13.66
N VAL A 55 -24.08 42.33 -12.84
CA VAL A 55 -22.70 42.68 -13.22
C VAL A 55 -22.23 41.82 -14.38
N LEU A 56 -22.52 40.52 -14.36
CA LEU A 56 -22.17 39.60 -15.45
C LEU A 56 -22.91 39.95 -16.75
N GLU A 57 -24.22 40.19 -16.70
CA GLU A 57 -25.02 40.60 -17.86
C GLU A 57 -24.53 41.95 -18.43
N ASN A 58 -24.16 42.91 -17.58
CA ASN A 58 -23.61 44.19 -18.05
C ASN A 58 -22.22 44.02 -18.71
N ILE A 59 -21.40 43.06 -18.28
CA ILE A 59 -20.12 42.73 -18.93
C ILE A 59 -20.35 42.09 -20.31
N VAL A 60 -21.40 41.27 -20.45
CA VAL A 60 -21.75 40.60 -21.72
C VAL A 60 -22.52 41.52 -22.67
N GLY A 61 -23.32 42.44 -22.14
CA GLY A 61 -24.21 43.30 -22.93
C GLY A 61 -25.57 42.68 -23.27
N ARG A 62 -25.89 41.49 -22.74
CA ARG A 62 -27.12 40.73 -23.04
C ARG A 62 -27.77 40.14 -21.79
N ASP A 63 -29.08 39.96 -21.83
CA ASP A 63 -29.88 39.30 -20.79
C ASP A 63 -29.98 37.79 -21.06
N PHE A 64 -29.21 36.98 -20.34
CA PHE A 64 -29.20 35.51 -20.51
C PHE A 64 -29.16 34.73 -19.20
N LEU A 65 -28.93 35.39 -18.07
CA LEU A 65 -28.97 34.72 -16.79
C LEU A 65 -30.42 34.60 -16.32
N PRO A 66 -30.79 33.50 -15.65
CA PRO A 66 -32.11 33.38 -15.05
C PRO A 66 -32.34 34.50 -14.03
N ARG A 67 -33.59 34.87 -13.80
CA ARG A 67 -34.01 35.89 -12.82
C ARG A 67 -35.20 35.35 -12.04
N GLY A 68 -35.20 35.55 -10.72
CA GLY A 68 -36.28 35.07 -9.85
C GLY A 68 -36.03 35.37 -8.37
N SER A 69 -37.04 35.13 -7.55
CA SER A 69 -36.91 35.12 -6.09
C SER A 69 -36.24 33.83 -5.62
N GLY A 70 -35.41 33.90 -4.57
CA GLY A 70 -34.64 32.75 -4.08
C GLY A 70 -33.25 32.59 -4.73
N ILE A 71 -32.67 31.40 -4.63
CA ILE A 71 -31.35 31.09 -5.22
C ILE A 71 -31.55 30.88 -6.72
N VAL A 72 -31.14 31.89 -7.49
CA VAL A 72 -31.30 31.90 -8.94
C VAL A 72 -30.24 31.00 -9.62
N THR A 73 -28.96 31.19 -9.27
CA THR A 73 -27.86 30.32 -9.71
C THR A 73 -27.74 29.13 -8.77
N ARG A 74 -28.23 27.94 -9.18
CA ARG A 74 -28.21 26.69 -8.37
C ARG A 74 -27.07 25.73 -8.73
N ARG A 75 -26.36 26.01 -9.82
CA ARG A 75 -25.16 25.29 -10.30
C ARG A 75 -24.10 26.33 -10.67
N PRO A 76 -22.80 26.06 -10.47
CA PRO A 76 -21.76 26.93 -11.01
C PRO A 76 -21.89 27.06 -12.53
N LEU A 77 -21.84 28.29 -13.04
CA LEU A 77 -21.84 28.55 -14.49
C LEU A 77 -20.46 29.03 -14.90
N ILE A 78 -19.77 28.23 -15.70
CA ILE A 78 -18.49 28.60 -16.31
C ILE A 78 -18.82 29.28 -17.64
N LEU A 79 -18.65 30.59 -17.66
CA LEU A 79 -18.95 31.47 -18.78
C LEU A 79 -17.64 31.85 -19.49
N GLN A 80 -17.49 31.41 -20.72
CA GLN A 80 -16.36 31.75 -21.60
C GLN A 80 -16.82 32.77 -22.63
N LEU A 81 -16.44 34.03 -22.47
CA LEU A 81 -16.63 35.09 -23.44
C LEU A 81 -15.49 35.03 -24.47
N ILE A 82 -15.82 35.04 -25.74
CA ILE A 82 -14.86 34.97 -26.85
C ILE A 82 -15.12 36.16 -27.77
N ASN A 83 -14.16 37.08 -27.83
CA ASN A 83 -14.20 38.15 -28.82
C ASN A 83 -13.95 37.56 -30.21
N LYS A 84 -14.91 37.72 -31.11
CA LYS A 84 -14.77 37.32 -32.51
C LYS A 84 -15.00 38.54 -33.40
N SER A 85 -14.07 38.79 -34.32
CA SER A 85 -14.26 39.84 -35.33
C SER A 85 -15.52 39.58 -36.16
N PRO A 86 -16.31 40.61 -36.50
CA PRO A 86 -17.53 40.45 -37.25
C PRO A 86 -17.23 39.82 -38.62
N THR A 87 -17.93 38.73 -38.95
CA THR A 87 -17.73 37.96 -40.18
C THR A 87 -18.44 38.57 -41.40
N THR A 88 -19.34 39.53 -41.20
CA THR A 88 -20.11 40.21 -42.24
C THR A 88 -20.28 41.69 -41.91
N ASN A 89 -20.06 42.58 -42.90
CA ASN A 89 -20.18 44.04 -42.80
C ASN A 89 -21.64 44.55 -42.76
N GLY A 90 -22.58 43.79 -42.17
CA GLY A 90 -24.00 44.16 -42.17
C GLY A 90 -24.76 43.61 -40.97
N GLU A 91 -25.54 44.47 -40.32
CA GLU A 91 -26.52 44.13 -39.29
C GLU A 91 -27.72 43.42 -39.93
N THR A 92 -27.61 42.13 -40.23
CA THR A 92 -28.78 41.32 -40.57
C THR A 92 -29.49 40.97 -39.26
N LYS A 93 -30.58 41.68 -38.94
CA LYS A 93 -31.43 41.35 -37.78
C LYS A 93 -32.10 40.00 -38.02
N LEU A 94 -31.95 39.07 -37.08
CA LEU A 94 -32.64 37.78 -37.11
C LEU A 94 -34.04 37.96 -36.51
N GLU A 95 -35.08 37.41 -37.14
CA GLU A 95 -36.42 37.34 -36.55
C GLU A 95 -36.42 36.32 -35.40
N THR A 96 -36.23 36.79 -34.17
CA THR A 96 -36.23 35.96 -32.96
C THR A 96 -37.01 36.64 -31.83
N THR A 97 -37.19 35.95 -30.70
CA THR A 97 -37.92 36.52 -29.55
C THR A 97 -37.12 37.60 -28.81
N ASP A 98 -35.81 37.67 -29.08
CA ASP A 98 -34.93 38.74 -28.64
C ASP A 98 -34.80 39.81 -29.74
N SER A 99 -35.13 41.04 -29.38
CA SER A 99 -35.08 42.20 -30.30
C SER A 99 -33.65 42.67 -30.61
N GLU A 100 -32.66 42.17 -29.85
CA GLU A 100 -31.24 42.51 -30.02
C GLU A 100 -30.43 41.41 -30.72
N SER A 101 -31.07 40.33 -31.20
CA SER A 101 -30.39 39.20 -31.85
C SER A 101 -29.67 39.60 -33.14
N ASN A 102 -28.43 39.13 -33.26
CA ASN A 102 -27.55 39.37 -34.40
C ASN A 102 -26.88 38.07 -34.84
N VAL A 103 -26.66 37.89 -36.14
CA VAL A 103 -25.91 36.76 -36.73
C VAL A 103 -24.48 36.69 -36.19
N ASN A 104 -23.91 37.82 -35.77
CA ASN A 104 -22.55 37.91 -35.26
C ASN A 104 -22.42 37.53 -33.77
N GLU A 105 -23.52 37.30 -33.05
CA GLU A 105 -23.52 36.95 -31.62
C GLU A 105 -24.26 35.63 -31.39
N TYR A 106 -23.60 34.67 -30.73
CA TYR A 106 -24.23 33.39 -30.41
C TYR A 106 -23.60 32.71 -29.20
N GLY A 107 -24.38 31.86 -28.53
CA GLY A 107 -23.93 30.96 -27.47
C GLY A 107 -23.80 29.51 -27.93
N GLU A 108 -22.92 28.74 -27.28
CA GLU A 108 -22.78 27.30 -27.46
C GLU A 108 -22.56 26.63 -26.09
N PHE A 109 -23.27 25.52 -25.84
CA PHE A 109 -23.13 24.75 -24.60
C PHE A 109 -22.24 23.52 -24.82
N LEU A 110 -21.42 23.17 -23.83
CA LEU A 110 -20.58 21.97 -23.94
C LEU A 110 -21.40 20.67 -24.01
N HIS A 111 -22.59 20.63 -23.38
CA HIS A 111 -23.47 19.46 -23.40
C HIS A 111 -24.31 19.35 -24.68
N LEU A 112 -24.32 20.38 -25.54
CA LEU A 112 -24.97 20.41 -26.86
C LEU A 112 -23.94 20.82 -27.94
N PRO A 113 -22.96 19.95 -28.24
CA PRO A 113 -21.86 20.30 -29.13
C PRO A 113 -22.37 20.61 -30.55
N GLY A 114 -22.00 21.77 -31.11
CA GLY A 114 -22.34 22.18 -32.47
C GLY A 114 -23.66 22.93 -32.62
N GLU A 115 -24.49 23.03 -31.57
CA GLU A 115 -25.72 23.83 -31.59
C GLU A 115 -25.44 25.29 -31.23
N LYS A 116 -25.81 26.21 -32.13
CA LYS A 116 -25.58 27.66 -31.96
C LYS A 116 -26.87 28.37 -31.57
N PHE A 117 -26.86 29.00 -30.41
CA PHE A 117 -27.98 29.77 -29.87
C PHE A 117 -27.79 31.25 -30.19
N PHE A 118 -28.54 31.77 -31.16
CA PHE A 118 -28.53 33.21 -31.51
C PHE A 118 -29.50 34.05 -30.66
N ASP A 119 -30.48 33.40 -30.01
CA ASP A 119 -31.47 34.03 -29.14
C ASP A 119 -31.06 33.82 -27.67
N PHE A 120 -30.72 34.91 -26.97
CA PHE A 120 -30.22 34.86 -25.59
C PHE A 120 -31.33 34.49 -24.59
N ASN A 121 -32.61 34.63 -24.95
CA ASN A 121 -33.70 34.08 -24.15
C ASN A 121 -33.67 32.55 -24.16
N LYS A 122 -33.35 31.92 -25.31
CA LYS A 122 -33.19 30.46 -25.38
C LYS A 122 -31.99 29.97 -24.58
N ILE A 123 -30.90 30.74 -24.56
CA ILE A 123 -29.75 30.44 -23.68
C ILE A 123 -30.18 30.44 -22.21
N ARG A 124 -30.97 31.44 -21.79
CA ARG A 124 -31.52 31.51 -20.43
C ARG A 124 -32.40 30.30 -20.11
N ASP A 125 -33.31 29.97 -21.01
CA ASP A 125 -34.25 28.86 -20.83
C ASP A 125 -33.51 27.52 -20.78
N GLU A 126 -32.44 27.37 -21.57
CA GLU A 126 -31.56 26.19 -21.54
C GLU A 126 -30.78 26.06 -20.23
N ILE A 127 -30.26 27.17 -19.67
CA ILE A 127 -29.63 27.16 -18.34
C ILE A 127 -30.61 26.66 -17.27
N VAL A 128 -31.87 27.13 -17.33
CA VAL A 128 -32.93 26.70 -16.41
C VAL A 128 -33.23 25.21 -16.60
N ARG A 129 -33.44 24.77 -17.85
CA ARG A 129 -33.74 23.38 -18.20
C ARG A 129 -32.65 22.41 -17.74
N GLU A 130 -31.39 22.73 -18.01
CA GLU A 130 -30.23 21.91 -17.63
C GLU A 130 -30.02 21.90 -16.11
N THR A 131 -30.32 23.00 -15.43
CA THR A 131 -30.33 23.06 -13.97
C THR A 131 -31.41 22.16 -13.37
N GLU A 132 -32.65 22.25 -13.87
CA GLU A 132 -33.78 21.44 -13.40
C GLU A 132 -33.61 19.95 -13.70
N THR A 133 -33.01 19.60 -14.85
CA THR A 133 -32.76 18.21 -15.23
C THR A 133 -31.84 17.50 -14.22
N LYS A 134 -30.85 18.22 -13.68
CA LYS A 134 -29.87 17.63 -12.76
C LYS A 134 -30.28 17.69 -11.29
N VAL A 135 -30.93 18.77 -10.88
CA VAL A 135 -31.21 19.09 -9.47
C VAL A 135 -32.68 18.87 -9.10
N GLY A 136 -33.55 18.74 -10.10
CA GLY A 136 -35.00 18.71 -9.94
C GLY A 136 -35.60 20.12 -9.76
N LYS A 137 -36.93 20.16 -9.62
CA LYS A 137 -37.67 21.39 -9.33
C LYS A 137 -37.58 21.80 -7.86
N ASN A 138 -37.14 20.88 -6.99
CA ASN A 138 -36.87 21.16 -5.58
C ASN A 138 -35.62 22.05 -5.49
N ALA A 139 -35.61 23.01 -4.57
CA ALA A 139 -34.62 24.08 -4.47
C ALA A 139 -33.18 23.64 -4.06
N GLY A 140 -32.76 22.44 -4.45
CA GLY A 140 -31.41 21.93 -4.24
C GLY A 140 -30.37 22.68 -5.07
N ILE A 141 -29.10 22.34 -4.83
CA ILE A 141 -27.94 22.82 -5.58
C ILE A 141 -27.08 21.64 -6.04
N SER A 142 -26.24 21.84 -7.05
CA SER A 142 -25.29 20.82 -7.49
C SER A 142 -23.91 21.43 -7.79
N PRO A 143 -22.81 20.78 -7.37
CA PRO A 143 -21.45 21.26 -7.64
C PRO A 143 -21.00 21.03 -9.10
N SER A 144 -21.79 20.31 -9.90
CA SER A 144 -21.50 20.06 -11.31
C SER A 144 -21.74 21.32 -12.14
N PRO A 145 -20.70 21.89 -12.80
CA PRO A 145 -20.84 23.14 -13.53
C PRO A 145 -21.68 22.98 -14.80
N ILE A 146 -22.13 24.11 -15.35
CA ILE A 146 -22.65 24.26 -16.72
C ILE A 146 -21.59 25.08 -17.48
N ASN A 147 -21.17 24.61 -18.65
CA ASN A 147 -20.18 25.30 -19.48
C ASN A 147 -20.89 25.98 -20.66
N LEU A 148 -20.79 27.31 -20.72
CA LEU A 148 -21.38 28.15 -21.75
C LEU A 148 -20.32 29.03 -22.40
N ARG A 149 -20.23 28.96 -23.73
CA ARG A 149 -19.41 29.87 -24.55
C ARG A 149 -20.31 30.92 -25.18
N ILE A 150 -19.93 32.18 -25.11
CA ILE A 150 -20.59 33.28 -25.81
C ILE A 150 -19.57 33.92 -26.75
N TYR A 151 -19.91 33.95 -28.04
CA TYR A 151 -19.14 34.62 -29.07
C TYR A 151 -19.81 35.96 -29.36
N SER A 152 -19.08 37.06 -29.20
CA SER A 152 -19.57 38.40 -29.55
C SER A 152 -18.40 39.33 -29.91
N PRO A 153 -18.55 40.26 -30.87
CA PRO A 153 -17.54 41.27 -31.14
C PRO A 153 -17.44 42.35 -30.05
N ASN A 154 -18.50 42.48 -29.22
CA ASN A 154 -18.67 43.56 -28.25
C ASN A 154 -18.12 43.21 -26.85
N VAL A 155 -17.67 41.98 -26.65
CA VAL A 155 -17.14 41.50 -25.35
C VAL A 155 -15.63 41.33 -25.40
N LEU A 156 -14.97 41.45 -24.26
CA LEU A 156 -13.56 41.02 -24.13
C LEU A 156 -13.52 39.50 -23.92
N THR A 157 -12.49 38.85 -24.46
CA THR A 157 -12.30 37.41 -24.23
C THR A 157 -11.98 37.19 -22.75
N LEU A 158 -12.89 36.55 -22.01
CA LEU A 158 -12.82 36.45 -20.54
C LEU A 158 -13.48 35.16 -20.08
N THR A 159 -12.93 34.51 -19.06
CA THR A 159 -13.56 33.33 -18.43
C THR A 159 -13.97 33.65 -17.00
N LEU A 160 -15.28 33.62 -16.76
CA LEU A 160 -15.91 33.94 -15.49
C LEU A 160 -16.64 32.70 -14.96
N VAL A 161 -16.62 32.51 -13.64
CA VAL A 161 -17.38 31.47 -12.96
C VAL A 161 -18.41 32.15 -12.07
N ASP A 162 -19.69 32.06 -12.45
CA ASP A 162 -20.80 32.49 -11.59
C ASP A 162 -21.09 31.40 -10.56
N LEU A 163 -21.08 31.77 -9.29
CA LEU A 163 -21.32 30.87 -8.18
C LEU A 163 -22.66 31.20 -7.50
N PRO A 164 -23.33 30.20 -6.91
CA PRO A 164 -24.54 30.44 -6.13
C PRO A 164 -24.32 31.53 -5.06
N GLY A 165 -25.31 32.43 -4.93
CA GLY A 165 -25.25 33.50 -3.94
C GLY A 165 -25.37 32.96 -2.51
N LEU A 166 -24.61 33.53 -1.59
CA LEU A 166 -24.65 33.12 -0.18
C LEU A 166 -26.01 33.48 0.45
N THR A 167 -26.64 32.51 1.11
CA THR A 167 -27.90 32.65 1.85
C THR A 167 -27.70 32.22 3.31
N LYS A 168 -28.31 32.94 4.26
CA LYS A 168 -28.19 32.66 5.71
C LYS A 168 -29.35 31.85 6.27
N VAL A 169 -30.49 31.86 5.59
CA VAL A 169 -31.71 31.20 6.04
C VAL A 169 -32.26 30.38 4.88
N PRO A 170 -32.52 29.06 5.07
CA PRO A 170 -33.17 28.25 4.05
C PRO A 170 -34.60 28.75 3.83
N VAL A 171 -35.00 28.89 2.56
CA VAL A 171 -36.35 29.31 2.17
C VAL A 171 -37.03 28.22 1.34
N GLY A 172 -38.33 27.98 1.58
CA GLY A 172 -39.11 26.96 0.85
C GLY A 172 -38.60 25.53 1.11
N ASP A 173 -38.47 24.73 0.05
CA ASP A 173 -38.03 23.32 0.10
C ASP A 173 -36.49 23.16 0.16
N GLN A 174 -35.75 24.21 0.53
CA GLN A 174 -34.30 24.14 0.66
C GLN A 174 -33.90 23.30 1.88
N PRO A 175 -32.82 22.49 1.78
CA PRO A 175 -32.36 21.71 2.91
C PRO A 175 -31.79 22.63 4.02
N LYS A 176 -31.87 22.19 5.28
CA LYS A 176 -31.43 22.99 6.44
C LYS A 176 -29.95 23.37 6.41
N ASP A 177 -29.13 22.60 5.70
CA ASP A 177 -27.69 22.78 5.53
C ASP A 177 -27.30 23.50 4.22
N ILE A 178 -28.26 24.11 3.51
CA ILE A 178 -28.03 24.78 2.22
C ILE A 178 -26.92 25.85 2.29
N GLU A 179 -26.86 26.62 3.39
CA GLU A 179 -25.81 27.62 3.61
C GLU A 179 -24.42 26.98 3.57
N LYS A 180 -24.26 25.87 4.30
CA LYS A 180 -23.00 25.12 4.35
C LYS A 180 -22.66 24.55 2.99
N GLN A 181 -23.62 23.95 2.29
CA GLN A 181 -23.38 23.39 0.95
C GLN A 181 -22.94 24.47 -0.07
N ILE A 182 -23.58 25.65 -0.06
CA ILE A 182 -23.18 26.77 -0.91
C ILE A 182 -21.79 27.27 -0.53
N ARG A 183 -21.52 27.43 0.77
CA ARG A 183 -20.22 27.87 1.27
C ARG A 183 -19.11 26.90 0.84
N ASP A 184 -19.30 25.60 1.05
CA ASP A 184 -18.34 24.55 0.68
C ASP A 184 -18.13 24.53 -0.84
N MET A 185 -19.19 24.74 -1.62
CA MET A 185 -19.10 24.87 -3.07
C MET A 185 -18.28 26.10 -3.48
N VAL A 186 -18.55 27.28 -2.90
CA VAL A 186 -17.80 28.51 -3.19
C VAL A 186 -16.34 28.34 -2.82
N LEU A 187 -16.03 27.86 -1.61
CA LEU A 187 -14.68 27.59 -1.13
C LEU A 187 -13.90 26.69 -2.07
N LYS A 188 -14.53 25.64 -2.63
CA LYS A 188 -13.88 24.77 -3.63
C LYS A 188 -13.33 25.53 -4.85
N TYR A 189 -13.98 26.62 -5.27
CA TYR A 189 -13.52 27.44 -6.40
C TYR A 189 -12.52 28.51 -5.96
N ILE A 190 -12.75 29.21 -4.83
CA ILE A 190 -11.90 30.33 -4.40
C ILE A 190 -10.66 29.94 -3.61
N SER A 191 -10.60 28.74 -3.01
CA SER A 191 -9.41 28.22 -2.35
C SER A 191 -8.28 27.88 -3.32
N LYS A 192 -8.56 27.81 -4.62
CA LYS A 192 -7.55 27.61 -5.65
C LYS A 192 -6.65 28.84 -5.75
N PRO A 193 -5.32 28.70 -5.65
CA PRO A 193 -4.39 29.85 -5.66
C PRO A 193 -4.43 30.62 -6.98
N ASN A 194 -4.71 29.92 -8.08
CA ASN A 194 -4.80 30.51 -9.41
C ASN A 194 -6.16 31.19 -9.70
N ALA A 195 -7.13 31.12 -8.80
CA ALA A 195 -8.43 31.79 -8.98
C ALA A 195 -8.37 33.26 -8.53
N ILE A 196 -8.83 34.17 -9.38
CA ILE A 196 -9.08 35.57 -9.03
C ILE A 196 -10.48 35.66 -8.42
N ILE A 197 -10.62 36.32 -7.28
CA ILE A 197 -11.89 36.44 -6.57
C ILE A 197 -12.52 37.79 -6.93
N LEU A 198 -13.71 37.75 -7.53
CA LEU A 198 -14.53 38.94 -7.77
C LEU A 198 -15.60 39.05 -6.67
N ALA A 199 -15.31 39.83 -5.63
CA ALA A 199 -16.18 40.01 -4.48
C ALA A 199 -17.21 41.12 -4.72
N VAL A 200 -18.43 40.74 -5.10
CA VAL A 200 -19.55 41.66 -5.36
C VAL A 200 -20.30 41.95 -4.07
N THR A 201 -20.34 43.23 -3.68
CA THR A 201 -21.00 43.72 -2.46
C THR A 201 -21.91 44.91 -2.80
N SER A 202 -23.09 45.00 -2.16
CA SER A 202 -23.95 46.18 -2.31
C SER A 202 -23.39 47.35 -1.51
N ALA A 203 -23.28 48.52 -2.12
CA ALA A 203 -22.72 49.73 -1.49
C ALA A 203 -23.62 50.34 -0.40
N ASN A 204 -24.92 50.03 -0.42
CA ASN A 204 -25.89 50.45 0.60
C ASN A 204 -25.83 49.62 1.89
N GLN A 205 -24.93 48.64 2.00
CA GLN A 205 -24.70 47.84 3.20
C GLN A 205 -23.30 48.10 3.73
N ASP A 206 -23.13 47.97 5.05
CA ASP A 206 -21.80 48.05 5.65
C ASP A 206 -20.87 46.95 5.09
N LEU A 207 -19.74 47.38 4.55
CA LEU A 207 -18.73 46.53 3.91
C LEU A 207 -18.20 45.45 4.88
N ALA A 208 -18.14 45.76 6.18
CA ALA A 208 -17.71 44.81 7.21
C ALA A 208 -18.65 43.61 7.35
N ASN A 209 -19.91 43.75 6.90
CA ASN A 209 -20.91 42.69 6.91
C ASN A 209 -21.00 41.90 5.61
N SER A 210 -20.16 42.21 4.61
CA SER A 210 -20.12 41.50 3.33
C SER A 210 -19.67 40.05 3.49
N ASP A 211 -20.59 39.11 3.25
CA ASP A 211 -20.29 37.68 3.28
C ASP A 211 -19.27 37.30 2.19
N GLY A 212 -19.29 37.99 1.04
CA GLY A 212 -18.35 37.75 -0.05
C GLY A 212 -16.92 38.15 0.29
N LEU A 213 -16.72 39.28 0.97
CA LEU A 213 -15.40 39.72 1.44
C LEU A 213 -14.90 38.89 2.62
N LYS A 214 -15.79 38.44 3.51
CA LYS A 214 -15.44 37.52 4.60
C LYS A 214 -14.87 36.21 4.05
N LEU A 215 -15.56 35.57 3.11
CA LEU A 215 -15.06 34.36 2.46
C LEU A 215 -13.78 34.60 1.67
N ALA A 216 -13.66 35.75 0.98
CA ALA A 216 -12.43 36.09 0.27
C ALA A 216 -11.23 36.20 1.22
N ARG A 217 -11.40 36.84 2.38
CA ARG A 217 -10.34 36.97 3.40
C ARG A 217 -9.94 35.66 4.07
N GLU A 218 -10.84 34.68 4.15
CA GLU A 218 -10.50 33.34 4.67
C GLU A 218 -9.47 32.64 3.76
N VAL A 219 -9.49 32.89 2.45
CA VAL A 219 -8.62 32.23 1.45
C VAL A 219 -7.56 33.16 0.83
N ASP A 220 -7.69 34.46 1.01
CA ASP A 220 -6.78 35.52 0.57
C ASP A 220 -6.72 36.65 1.63
N PRO A 221 -6.05 36.42 2.78
CA PRO A 221 -6.03 37.38 3.89
C PRO A 221 -5.43 38.75 3.52
N GLU A 222 -4.46 38.77 2.59
CA GLU A 222 -3.79 39.99 2.13
C GLU A 222 -4.52 40.67 0.95
N GLY A 223 -5.59 40.06 0.43
CA GLY A 223 -6.34 40.60 -0.71
C GLY A 223 -5.52 40.74 -1.99
N GLN A 224 -4.56 39.83 -2.23
CA GLN A 224 -3.65 39.91 -3.39
C GLN A 224 -4.35 39.62 -4.72
N ARG A 225 -5.33 38.71 -4.70
CA ARG A 225 -6.04 38.19 -5.87
C ARG A 225 -7.54 38.45 -5.80
N THR A 226 -7.95 39.39 -4.93
CA THR A 226 -9.34 39.76 -4.70
C THR A 226 -9.63 41.16 -5.24
N ILE A 227 -10.66 41.27 -6.08
CA ILE A 227 -11.20 42.53 -6.62
C ILE A 227 -12.54 42.79 -5.97
N GLY A 228 -12.73 43.98 -5.40
CA GLY A 228 -14.01 44.39 -4.86
C GLY A 228 -14.89 45.07 -5.91
N VAL A 229 -16.15 44.66 -6.04
CA VAL A 229 -17.15 45.36 -6.86
C VAL A 229 -18.24 45.88 -5.96
N LEU A 230 -18.48 47.20 -6.01
CA LEU A 230 -19.51 47.87 -5.22
C LEU A 230 -20.70 48.16 -6.13
N SER A 231 -21.77 47.38 -5.98
CA SER A 231 -23.01 47.57 -6.74
C SER A 231 -23.99 48.49 -6.00
N LYS A 232 -25.04 48.96 -6.67
CA LYS A 232 -26.12 49.77 -6.05
C LYS A 232 -25.63 51.06 -5.40
N VAL A 233 -24.61 51.69 -5.98
CA VAL A 233 -24.04 52.96 -5.49
C VAL A 233 -25.05 54.11 -5.61
N ASP A 234 -26.00 53.98 -6.53
CA ASP A 234 -27.15 54.87 -6.73
C ASP A 234 -28.20 54.80 -5.62
N LEU A 235 -28.21 53.74 -4.80
CA LEU A 235 -29.17 53.52 -3.71
C LEU A 235 -28.57 53.80 -2.32
N MET A 236 -27.46 54.53 -2.26
CA MET A 236 -26.86 54.97 -1.00
C MET A 236 -27.62 56.15 -0.40
N ASP A 237 -27.58 56.28 0.92
CA ASP A 237 -28.23 57.39 1.62
C ASP A 237 -27.57 58.72 1.26
N ASP A 238 -28.39 59.75 1.06
CA ASP A 238 -27.92 61.10 0.75
C ASP A 238 -26.94 61.61 1.83
N GLY A 239 -25.72 61.92 1.42
CA GLY A 239 -24.63 62.34 2.31
C GLY A 239 -23.61 61.24 2.64
N THR A 240 -23.81 60.00 2.18
CA THR A 240 -22.82 58.92 2.24
C THR A 240 -22.19 58.66 0.87
N ASP A 241 -20.93 58.21 0.85
CA ASP A 241 -20.23 57.86 -0.39
C ASP A 241 -19.23 56.70 -0.19
N VAL A 242 -18.74 56.15 -1.29
CA VAL A 242 -17.74 55.07 -1.27
C VAL A 242 -16.30 55.57 -1.45
N VAL A 243 -16.04 56.88 -1.39
CA VAL A 243 -14.72 57.46 -1.74
C VAL A 243 -13.61 56.93 -0.84
N ASP A 244 -13.89 56.73 0.46
CA ASP A 244 -12.94 56.15 1.42
C ASP A 244 -12.64 54.67 1.13
N ILE A 245 -13.63 53.92 0.64
CA ILE A 245 -13.46 52.54 0.19
C ILE A 245 -12.59 52.49 -1.07
N LEU A 246 -12.86 53.38 -2.04
CA LEU A 246 -12.07 53.49 -3.28
C LEU A 246 -10.62 53.94 -3.01
N ALA A 247 -10.39 54.73 -1.97
CA ALA A 247 -9.06 55.13 -1.51
C ALA A 247 -8.31 54.04 -0.74
N GLY A 248 -8.95 52.89 -0.47
CA GLY A 248 -8.35 51.77 0.27
C GLY A 248 -8.24 52.02 1.78
N ARG A 249 -8.94 53.02 2.33
CA ARG A 249 -8.95 53.32 3.77
C ARG A 249 -9.79 52.32 4.57
N ILE A 250 -10.84 51.79 3.94
CA ILE A 250 -11.77 50.82 4.52
C ILE A 250 -11.55 49.48 3.80
N ILE A 251 -11.12 48.45 4.54
CA ILE A 251 -10.86 47.08 4.04
C ILE A 251 -9.98 47.12 2.76
N PRO A 252 -8.65 47.30 2.88
CA PRO A 252 -7.79 47.41 1.71
C PRO A 252 -7.72 46.11 0.92
N LEU A 253 -7.80 46.21 -0.42
CA LEU A 253 -7.56 45.12 -1.39
C LEU A 253 -6.47 45.57 -2.36
N ARG A 254 -5.51 44.69 -2.72
CA ARG A 254 -4.41 45.07 -3.62
C ARG A 254 -4.88 45.39 -5.03
N LEU A 255 -5.93 44.71 -5.50
CA LEU A 255 -6.53 44.98 -6.81
C LEU A 255 -7.60 46.09 -6.74
N GLY A 256 -7.90 46.61 -5.55
CA GLY A 256 -8.81 47.73 -5.32
C GLY A 256 -10.29 47.43 -5.55
N TYR A 257 -11.10 48.49 -5.49
CA TYR A 257 -12.55 48.46 -5.67
C TYR A 257 -12.98 49.11 -6.98
N VAL A 258 -14.10 48.66 -7.54
CA VAL A 258 -14.76 49.29 -8.69
C VAL A 258 -16.24 49.50 -8.39
N PRO A 259 -16.74 50.74 -8.39
CA PRO A 259 -18.15 51.03 -8.21
C PRO A 259 -18.91 50.86 -9.53
N VAL A 260 -20.09 50.25 -9.47
CA VAL A 260 -20.96 49.98 -10.62
C VAL A 260 -22.42 50.32 -10.29
N VAL A 261 -23.14 50.79 -11.30
CA VAL A 261 -24.58 51.06 -11.25
C VAL A 261 -25.28 50.13 -12.23
N ASN A 262 -26.21 49.34 -11.72
CA ASN A 262 -26.92 48.32 -12.49
C ASN A 262 -28.38 48.72 -12.69
N ARG A 263 -29.08 48.04 -13.61
CA ARG A 263 -30.53 48.18 -13.76
C ARG A 263 -31.24 47.77 -12.46
N GLY A 264 -32.10 48.64 -11.95
CA GLY A 264 -33.00 48.31 -10.85
C GLY A 264 -34.14 47.38 -11.28
N GLN A 265 -34.92 46.88 -10.32
CA GLN A 265 -36.02 45.95 -10.58
C GLN A 265 -37.05 46.51 -11.59
N ARG A 266 -37.39 47.80 -11.47
CA ARG A 266 -38.30 48.49 -12.41
C ARG A 266 -37.73 48.59 -13.82
N ASP A 267 -36.43 48.86 -13.95
CA ASP A 267 -35.75 48.93 -15.25
C ASP A 267 -35.75 47.57 -15.95
N ILE A 268 -35.66 46.49 -15.18
CA ILE A 268 -35.71 45.11 -15.68
C ILE A 268 -37.13 44.74 -16.13
N GLU A 269 -38.15 45.05 -15.33
CA GLU A 269 -39.56 44.83 -15.67
C GLU A 269 -39.96 45.60 -16.93
N ASN A 270 -39.45 46.83 -17.08
CA ASN A 270 -39.65 47.67 -18.26
C ASN A 270 -38.75 47.29 -19.45
N LYS A 271 -37.96 46.21 -19.36
CA LYS A 271 -37.04 45.73 -20.40
C LYS A 271 -36.11 46.81 -20.94
N LYS A 272 -35.59 47.68 -20.07
CA LYS A 272 -34.61 48.70 -20.44
C LYS A 272 -33.35 48.04 -21.01
N LEU A 273 -32.91 48.52 -22.16
CA LEU A 273 -31.74 48.00 -22.87
C LEU A 273 -30.46 48.17 -22.05
N ILE A 274 -29.53 47.21 -22.13
CA ILE A 274 -28.25 47.27 -21.40
C ILE A 274 -27.40 48.44 -21.89
N ALA A 275 -27.40 48.74 -23.19
CA ALA A 275 -26.70 49.91 -23.74
C ALA A 275 -27.17 51.23 -23.09
N GLN A 276 -28.48 51.39 -22.87
CA GLN A 276 -29.03 52.56 -22.17
C GLN A 276 -28.66 52.56 -20.68
N ALA A 277 -28.55 51.38 -20.06
CA ALA A 277 -28.11 51.27 -18.67
C ALA A 277 -26.64 51.68 -18.49
N LEU A 278 -25.76 51.30 -19.41
CA LEU A 278 -24.35 51.70 -19.41
C LEU A 278 -24.18 53.21 -19.63
N GLU A 279 -24.99 53.82 -20.50
CA GLU A 279 -24.98 55.28 -20.69
C GLU A 279 -25.48 56.02 -19.44
N ASN A 280 -26.53 55.49 -18.79
CA ASN A 280 -27.00 56.03 -17.51
C ASN A 280 -25.94 55.89 -16.40
N GLU A 281 -25.23 54.76 -16.34
CA GLU A 281 -24.13 54.54 -15.40
C GLU A 281 -23.02 55.58 -15.61
N LYS A 282 -22.62 55.81 -16.86
CA LYS A 282 -21.63 56.83 -17.21
C LYS A 282 -22.09 58.23 -16.79
N ASN A 283 -23.31 58.61 -17.14
CA ASN A 283 -23.90 59.89 -16.77
C ASN A 283 -24.01 60.07 -15.25
N PHE A 284 -24.29 59.00 -14.49
CA PHE A 284 -24.29 59.04 -13.04
C PHE A 284 -22.91 59.40 -12.50
N PHE A 285 -21.86 58.67 -12.89
CA PHE A 285 -20.51 58.92 -12.35
C PHE A 285 -19.90 60.25 -12.80
N GLU A 286 -20.20 60.72 -14.01
CA GLU A 286 -19.70 62.01 -14.51
C GLU A 286 -20.37 63.21 -13.83
N ASN A 287 -21.66 63.10 -13.47
CA ASN A 287 -22.42 64.19 -12.87
C ASN A 287 -22.47 64.16 -11.33
N HIS A 288 -22.12 63.03 -10.69
CA HIS A 288 -22.17 62.90 -9.24
C HIS A 288 -21.09 63.72 -8.52
N LYS A 289 -21.50 64.50 -7.51
CA LYS A 289 -20.63 65.45 -6.77
C LYS A 289 -19.36 64.78 -6.19
N ALA A 290 -19.48 63.56 -5.67
CA ALA A 290 -18.37 62.83 -5.05
C ALA A 290 -17.49 62.04 -6.04
N TYR A 291 -18.04 61.63 -7.20
CA TYR A 291 -17.38 60.67 -8.10
C TYR A 291 -16.84 61.27 -9.40
N ARG A 292 -17.27 62.48 -9.78
CA ARG A 292 -16.89 63.16 -11.03
C ARG A 292 -15.38 63.16 -11.30
N ASN A 293 -14.57 63.46 -10.28
CA ASN A 293 -13.10 63.51 -10.41
C ASN A 293 -12.44 62.14 -10.60
N LYS A 294 -13.16 61.04 -10.34
CA LYS A 294 -12.69 59.65 -10.45
C LYS A 294 -13.53 58.82 -11.44
N ALA A 295 -14.41 59.45 -12.23
CA ALA A 295 -15.35 58.76 -13.11
C ALA A 295 -14.67 57.79 -14.09
N SER A 296 -13.42 58.07 -14.50
CA SER A 296 -12.62 57.17 -15.36
C SER A 296 -12.29 55.81 -14.74
N TYR A 297 -12.35 55.70 -13.41
CA TYR A 297 -12.08 54.47 -12.64
C TYR A 297 -13.37 53.80 -12.14
N CYS A 298 -14.52 54.26 -12.63
CA CYS A 298 -15.85 53.79 -12.25
C CYS A 298 -16.57 53.14 -13.44
N GLY A 299 -17.57 52.32 -13.13
CA GLY A 299 -18.48 51.74 -14.10
C GLY A 299 -18.06 50.40 -14.68
N THR A 300 -19.03 49.71 -15.30
CA THR A 300 -18.88 48.39 -15.90
C THR A 300 -17.83 48.37 -17.02
N PRO A 301 -17.74 49.37 -17.94
CA PRO A 301 -16.73 49.34 -19.00
C PRO A 301 -15.29 49.41 -18.46
N TYR A 302 -15.06 50.11 -17.34
CA TYR A 302 -13.77 50.11 -16.67
C TYR A 302 -13.52 48.76 -15.97
N LEU A 303 -14.53 48.19 -15.30
CA LEU A 303 -14.44 46.86 -14.68
C LEU A 303 -14.03 45.79 -15.69
N ALA A 304 -14.70 45.70 -16.85
CA ALA A 304 -14.40 44.70 -17.87
C ALA A 304 -12.95 44.79 -18.38
N ARG A 305 -12.47 46.00 -18.67
CA ARG A 305 -11.07 46.24 -19.08
C ARG A 305 -10.08 45.86 -17.97
N LYS A 306 -10.38 46.23 -16.73
CA LYS A 306 -9.54 45.92 -15.56
C LYS A 306 -9.49 44.41 -15.30
N LEU A 307 -10.61 43.69 -15.39
CA LEU A 307 -10.67 42.23 -15.25
C LEU A 307 -9.83 41.54 -16.34
N ASN A 308 -9.93 42.01 -17.58
CA ASN A 308 -9.12 41.47 -18.67
C ASN A 308 -7.62 41.65 -18.44
N LEU A 309 -7.21 42.86 -18.06
CA LEU A 309 -5.80 43.14 -17.77
C LEU A 309 -5.27 42.29 -16.62
N ILE A 310 -6.02 42.18 -15.52
CA ILE A 310 -5.63 41.36 -14.37
C ILE A 310 -5.56 39.88 -14.76
N LEU A 311 -6.54 39.37 -15.50
CA LEU A 311 -6.55 37.98 -15.95
C LEU A 311 -5.35 37.69 -16.85
N MET A 312 -5.03 38.54 -17.82
CA MET A 312 -3.87 38.36 -18.70
C MET A 312 -2.55 38.38 -17.92
N MET A 313 -2.37 39.33 -17.00
CA MET A 313 -1.18 39.38 -16.14
C MET A 313 -1.06 38.13 -15.27
N HIS A 314 -2.17 37.67 -14.71
CA HIS A 314 -2.23 36.49 -13.85
C HIS A 314 -1.96 35.20 -14.62
N ILE A 315 -2.51 35.05 -15.82
CA ILE A 315 -2.20 33.93 -16.73
C ILE A 315 -0.69 33.92 -17.03
N LYS A 316 -0.11 35.06 -17.38
CA LYS A 316 1.33 35.17 -17.67
C LYS A 316 2.21 34.77 -16.48
N GLN A 317 1.84 35.16 -15.27
CA GLN A 317 2.59 34.82 -14.05
C GLN A 317 2.47 33.34 -13.68
N THR A 318 1.32 32.72 -13.92
CA THR A 318 1.03 31.32 -13.54
C THR A 318 1.38 30.29 -14.61
N LEU A 319 1.55 30.70 -15.87
CA LEU A 319 1.84 29.80 -16.99
C LEU A 319 3.12 28.96 -16.81
N PRO A 320 4.24 29.49 -16.28
CA PRO A 320 5.44 28.70 -16.01
C PRO A 320 5.17 27.55 -15.02
N ASP A 321 4.42 27.83 -13.95
CA ASP A 321 4.06 26.83 -12.95
C ASP A 321 3.14 25.77 -13.52
N ILE A 322 2.17 26.18 -14.37
CA ILE A 322 1.28 25.26 -15.09
C ILE A 322 2.10 24.33 -16.00
N LYS A 323 3.07 24.87 -16.74
CA LYS A 323 3.97 24.10 -17.61
C LYS A 323 4.80 23.08 -16.82
N ALA A 324 5.36 23.50 -15.68
CA ALA A 324 6.13 22.62 -14.80
C ALA A 324 5.26 21.48 -14.23
N ARG A 325 4.02 21.80 -13.82
CA ARG A 325 3.06 20.80 -13.34
C ARG A 325 2.65 19.81 -14.43
N ILE A 326 2.33 20.27 -15.64
CA ILE A 326 2.03 19.40 -16.79
C ILE A 326 3.19 18.43 -17.02
N SER A 327 4.42 18.94 -17.07
CA SER A 327 5.62 18.14 -17.33
C SER A 327 5.85 17.08 -16.25
N THR A 328 5.70 17.47 -14.97
CA THR A 328 5.85 16.57 -13.82
C THR A 328 4.78 15.48 -13.81
N SER A 329 3.51 15.85 -14.04
CA SER A 329 2.40 14.91 -14.13
C SER A 329 2.58 13.96 -15.31
N LEU A 330 3.02 14.45 -16.47
CA LEU A 330 3.28 13.63 -17.66
C LEU A 330 4.38 12.62 -17.36
N GLN A 331 5.49 13.02 -16.74
CA GLN A 331 6.56 12.11 -16.35
C GLN A 331 6.05 11.03 -15.38
N LYS A 332 5.26 11.41 -14.38
CA LYS A 332 4.67 10.48 -13.41
C LYS A 332 3.77 9.43 -14.08
N TYR A 333 2.82 9.86 -14.90
CA TYR A 333 1.89 8.94 -15.57
C TYR A 333 2.59 8.10 -16.66
N THR A 334 3.62 8.64 -17.31
CA THR A 334 4.44 7.87 -18.27
C THR A 334 5.26 6.79 -17.56
N ALA A 335 5.84 7.10 -16.39
CA ALA A 335 6.57 6.11 -15.58
C ALA A 335 5.64 5.02 -15.03
N GLU A 336 4.45 5.40 -14.54
CA GLU A 336 3.42 4.46 -14.09
C GLU A 336 2.95 3.55 -15.23
N LEU A 337 2.73 4.12 -16.43
CA LEU A 337 2.38 3.36 -17.63
C LEU A 337 3.49 2.39 -18.03
N GLY A 338 4.76 2.79 -17.92
CA GLY A 338 5.92 1.92 -18.12
C GLY A 338 5.94 0.75 -17.12
N GLN A 339 5.63 0.99 -15.85
CA GLN A 339 5.55 -0.07 -14.82
C GLN A 339 4.40 -1.05 -15.03
N LEU A 340 3.24 -0.56 -15.51
CA LEU A 340 2.09 -1.40 -15.87
C LEU A 340 2.37 -2.25 -17.13
N GLY A 341 3.46 -1.94 -17.84
CA GLY A 341 3.92 -2.61 -19.04
C GLY A 341 3.02 -2.36 -20.24
N ASP A 342 3.55 -2.68 -21.41
CA ASP A 342 2.83 -2.47 -22.66
C ASP A 342 1.67 -3.48 -22.82
N SER A 343 0.62 -3.05 -23.50
CA SER A 343 -0.56 -3.88 -23.77
C SER A 343 -0.25 -4.86 -24.90
N MET A 344 0.30 -6.03 -24.56
CA MET A 344 0.37 -7.25 -25.38
C MET A 344 0.78 -7.02 -26.85
N LEU A 345 2.08 -6.90 -27.10
CA LEU A 345 2.68 -7.02 -28.44
C LEU A 345 3.81 -8.06 -28.48
N GLY A 346 3.58 -9.24 -27.89
CA GLY A 346 4.52 -10.34 -27.90
C GLY A 346 3.83 -11.69 -27.94
N ASN A 347 4.52 -12.70 -28.50
CA ASN A 347 4.07 -14.09 -28.45
C ASN A 347 3.97 -14.54 -26.97
N SER A 348 2.77 -14.89 -26.50
CA SER A 348 2.48 -15.31 -25.12
C SER A 348 3.46 -16.36 -24.59
N ALA A 349 3.91 -17.25 -25.48
CA ALA A 349 4.93 -18.25 -25.20
C ALA A 349 6.28 -17.64 -24.77
N ASN A 350 6.76 -16.62 -25.47
CA ASN A 350 8.04 -15.97 -25.15
C ASN A 350 7.97 -15.22 -23.81
N ILE A 351 6.83 -14.60 -23.52
CA ILE A 351 6.61 -13.89 -22.26
C ILE A 351 6.70 -14.88 -21.09
N ILE A 352 6.00 -16.02 -21.18
CA ILE A 352 6.02 -17.04 -20.13
C ILE A 352 7.41 -17.65 -19.97
N LEU A 353 8.13 -17.91 -21.06
CA LEU A 353 9.51 -18.41 -21.01
C LEU A 353 10.45 -17.44 -20.27
N ASN A 354 10.35 -16.14 -20.57
CA ASN A 354 11.12 -15.11 -19.88
C ASN A 354 10.78 -15.09 -18.39
N ILE A 355 9.49 -15.14 -18.03
CA ILE A 355 9.04 -15.16 -16.63
C ILE A 355 9.54 -16.40 -15.89
N ILE A 356 9.48 -17.60 -16.48
CA ILE A 356 9.99 -18.83 -15.88
C ILE A 356 11.49 -18.74 -15.64
N THR A 357 12.23 -18.21 -16.61
CA THR A 357 13.69 -18.05 -16.54
C THR A 357 14.08 -17.05 -15.47
N GLU A 358 13.42 -15.89 -15.42
CA GLU A 358 13.61 -14.87 -14.40
C GLU A 358 13.31 -15.43 -13.00
N PHE A 359 12.15 -16.06 -12.82
CA PHE A 359 11.76 -16.68 -11.54
C PHE A 359 12.78 -17.73 -11.06
N SER A 360 13.26 -18.57 -11.97
CA SER A 360 14.20 -19.65 -11.65
C SER A 360 15.58 -19.10 -11.26
N ASN A 361 16.05 -18.07 -11.96
CA ASN A 361 17.27 -17.35 -11.60
C ASN A 361 17.14 -16.68 -10.24
N GLU A 362 16.01 -16.00 -9.98
CA GLU A 362 15.76 -15.36 -8.69
C GLU A 362 15.71 -16.38 -7.55
N TYR A 363 14.98 -17.48 -7.71
CA TYR A 363 14.94 -18.58 -6.75
C TYR A 363 16.35 -19.09 -6.43
N ARG A 364 17.20 -19.24 -7.46
CA ARG A 364 18.61 -19.61 -7.31
C ARG A 364 19.38 -18.58 -6.49
N THR A 365 19.24 -17.29 -6.79
CA THR A 365 19.94 -16.22 -6.06
C THR A 365 19.52 -16.11 -4.60
N VAL A 366 18.23 -16.30 -4.28
CA VAL A 366 17.72 -16.26 -2.89
C VAL A 366 18.26 -17.43 -2.07
N LEU A 367 18.35 -18.62 -2.66
CA LEU A 367 18.95 -19.79 -2.01
C LEU A 367 20.47 -19.64 -1.80
N GLU A 368 21.17 -19.02 -2.75
CA GLU A 368 22.62 -18.77 -2.65
C GLU A 368 22.97 -17.57 -1.74
N GLY A 369 22.00 -16.73 -1.40
CA GLY A 369 22.22 -15.52 -0.60
C GLY A 369 22.75 -14.32 -1.40
N ASN A 370 22.70 -14.37 -2.73
CA ASN A 370 23.18 -13.32 -3.64
C ASN A 370 22.06 -12.34 -4.06
N ASN A 371 21.07 -12.11 -3.19
CA ASN A 371 19.93 -11.25 -3.53
C ASN A 371 20.36 -9.77 -3.55
N GLN A 372 19.91 -9.01 -4.55
CA GLN A 372 20.19 -7.57 -4.67
C GLN A 372 19.48 -6.76 -3.57
N GLU A 373 18.35 -7.26 -3.06
CA GLU A 373 17.58 -6.67 -1.97
C GLU A 373 17.74 -7.50 -0.69
N LEU A 374 18.93 -7.42 -0.07
CA LEU A 374 19.18 -8.02 1.24
C LEU A 374 18.39 -7.26 2.31
N SER A 375 17.37 -7.90 2.88
CA SER A 375 16.66 -7.38 4.05
C SER A 375 17.60 -7.38 5.27
N SER A 376 17.72 -6.24 5.94
CA SER A 376 18.48 -6.11 7.20
C SER A 376 17.69 -6.56 8.43
N ILE A 377 16.43 -6.95 8.26
CA ILE A 377 15.47 -7.14 9.37
C ILE A 377 15.34 -8.62 9.74
N GLU A 378 15.37 -9.53 8.77
CA GLU A 378 15.13 -10.95 9.01
C GLU A 378 16.04 -11.88 8.19
N LEU A 379 16.44 -13.00 8.81
CA LEU A 379 17.08 -14.10 8.11
C LEU A 379 16.10 -14.76 7.14
N SER A 380 16.50 -14.90 5.89
CA SER A 380 15.70 -15.47 4.81
C SER A 380 16.54 -16.37 3.90
N GLY A 381 15.88 -17.26 3.17
CA GLY A 381 16.52 -18.04 2.11
C GLY A 381 17.59 -19.00 2.65
N GLY A 382 18.76 -19.02 2.00
CA GLY A 382 19.86 -19.92 2.37
C GLY A 382 20.36 -19.75 3.81
N ALA A 383 20.37 -18.53 4.34
CA ALA A 383 20.83 -18.27 5.71
C ALA A 383 19.91 -18.91 6.76
N ARG A 384 18.60 -18.90 6.51
CA ARG A 384 17.60 -19.51 7.40
C ARG A 384 17.64 -21.04 7.33
N ILE A 385 17.87 -21.62 6.15
CA ILE A 385 18.13 -23.06 6.01
C ILE A 385 19.38 -23.46 6.82
N SER A 386 20.45 -22.68 6.75
CA SER A 386 21.66 -22.92 7.55
C SER A 386 21.38 -22.88 9.06
N PHE A 387 20.55 -21.94 9.53
CA PHE A 387 20.11 -21.88 10.93
C PHE A 387 19.33 -23.14 11.34
N VAL A 388 18.43 -23.65 10.47
CA VAL A 388 17.70 -24.89 10.75
C VAL A 388 18.66 -26.08 10.94
N PHE A 389 19.72 -26.19 10.13
CA PHE A 389 20.69 -27.27 10.23
C PHE A 389 21.58 -27.16 11.47
N HIS A 390 22.21 -25.99 11.67
CA HIS A 390 23.27 -25.84 12.67
C HIS A 390 22.73 -25.53 14.06
N GLU A 391 21.64 -24.77 14.18
CA GLU A 391 21.09 -24.37 15.47
C GLU A 391 19.93 -25.27 15.88
N LEU A 392 18.89 -25.43 15.04
CA LEU A 392 17.70 -26.17 15.46
C LEU A 392 17.94 -27.68 15.48
N TYR A 393 18.42 -28.25 14.36
CA TYR A 393 18.59 -29.70 14.25
C TYR A 393 19.74 -30.20 15.13
N SER A 394 20.90 -29.54 15.11
CA SER A 394 22.02 -29.93 15.97
C SER A 394 21.66 -29.95 17.45
N ASN A 395 20.99 -28.90 17.94
CA ASN A 395 20.55 -28.84 19.34
C ASN A 395 19.43 -29.85 19.63
N GLY A 396 18.51 -30.06 18.69
CA GLY A 396 17.45 -31.07 18.79
C GLY A 396 18.01 -32.49 18.96
N VAL A 397 19.02 -32.88 18.16
CA VAL A 397 19.67 -34.20 18.27
C VAL A 397 20.52 -34.31 19.54
N LYS A 398 21.26 -33.26 19.91
CA LYS A 398 22.05 -33.24 21.15
C LYS A 398 21.19 -33.42 22.39
N ALA A 399 20.01 -32.80 22.43
CA ALA A 399 19.09 -32.84 23.56
C ALA A 399 18.42 -34.21 23.80
N VAL A 400 18.45 -35.15 22.85
CA VAL A 400 17.86 -36.48 23.04
C VAL A 400 18.69 -37.28 24.06
N ASP A 401 18.21 -37.46 25.29
CA ASP A 401 18.92 -38.29 26.27
C ASP A 401 18.64 -39.79 25.99
N PRO A 402 19.68 -40.64 25.83
CA PRO A 402 19.50 -42.09 25.68
C PRO A 402 18.76 -42.76 26.85
N PHE A 403 18.66 -42.13 28.02
CA PHE A 403 18.05 -42.72 29.23
C PHE A 403 16.71 -42.12 29.66
N ASP A 404 16.16 -41.15 28.91
CA ASP A 404 14.83 -40.56 29.22
C ASP A 404 13.73 -41.61 29.39
N LEU A 405 13.76 -42.65 28.55
CA LEU A 405 12.75 -43.70 28.48
C LEU A 405 13.22 -45.05 29.03
N VAL A 406 14.53 -45.21 29.29
CA VAL A 406 15.13 -46.48 29.69
C VAL A 406 15.67 -46.33 31.11
N LYS A 407 14.97 -46.91 32.07
CA LYS A 407 15.38 -46.88 33.48
C LYS A 407 16.35 -48.02 33.78
N ASP A 408 17.07 -47.90 34.88
CA ASP A 408 18.01 -48.92 35.36
C ASP A 408 17.37 -50.31 35.53
N ILE A 409 16.08 -50.35 35.87
CA ILE A 409 15.29 -51.58 35.99
C ILE A 409 15.08 -52.23 34.62
N ASP A 410 14.89 -51.43 33.57
CA ASP A 410 14.68 -51.91 32.20
C ASP A 410 15.99 -52.45 31.63
N ILE A 411 17.11 -51.74 31.83
CA ILE A 411 18.46 -52.20 31.45
C ILE A 411 18.75 -53.55 32.10
N ARG A 412 18.46 -53.67 33.41
CA ARG A 412 18.65 -54.92 34.15
C ARG A 412 17.76 -56.03 33.60
N THR A 413 16.48 -55.76 33.38
CA THR A 413 15.54 -56.75 32.83
C THR A 413 16.01 -57.26 31.46
N ILE A 414 16.50 -56.36 30.60
CA ILE A 414 17.06 -56.72 29.29
C ILE A 414 18.34 -57.54 29.45
N LEU A 415 19.23 -57.20 30.38
CA LEU A 415 20.46 -57.95 30.64
C LEU A 415 20.18 -59.41 31.03
N TYR A 416 19.23 -59.65 31.95
CA TYR A 416 18.83 -61.00 32.35
C TYR A 416 18.12 -61.75 31.22
N ASN A 417 17.18 -61.11 30.53
CA ASN A 417 16.49 -61.72 29.39
C ASN A 417 17.47 -62.10 28.27
N SER A 418 18.52 -61.29 28.07
CA SER A 418 19.56 -61.55 27.07
C SER A 418 20.50 -62.70 27.44
N SER A 419 20.59 -63.03 28.73
CA SER A 419 21.40 -64.15 29.26
C SER A 419 20.67 -65.50 29.18
N GLY A 420 19.34 -65.47 29.01
CA GLY A 420 18.52 -66.66 28.82
C GLY A 420 18.40 -67.54 30.07
N SER A 421 18.41 -68.86 29.87
CA SER A 421 18.27 -69.84 30.96
C SER A 421 19.56 -70.07 31.78
N SER A 422 20.69 -69.51 31.33
CA SER A 422 21.99 -69.71 31.97
C SER A 422 22.50 -68.45 32.68
N PRO A 423 23.09 -68.57 33.87
CA PRO A 423 23.82 -67.50 34.53
C PRO A 423 24.91 -66.88 33.63
N ALA A 424 24.85 -65.57 33.38
CA ALA A 424 25.91 -64.88 32.64
C ALA A 424 27.16 -64.67 33.51
N LEU A 425 28.32 -65.12 33.01
CA LEU A 425 29.62 -64.88 33.64
C LEU A 425 30.18 -63.48 33.33
N PHE A 426 29.81 -62.92 32.18
CA PHE A 426 30.22 -61.61 31.67
C PHE A 426 29.00 -60.82 31.17
N VAL A 427 29.13 -59.49 31.05
CA VAL A 427 28.08 -58.63 30.50
C VAL A 427 27.83 -58.99 29.03
N GLY A 428 26.61 -59.41 28.68
CA GLY A 428 26.23 -59.80 27.32
C GLY A 428 26.17 -58.60 26.35
N THR A 429 26.73 -58.77 25.14
CA THR A 429 26.71 -57.74 24.07
C THR A 429 25.32 -57.47 23.52
N THR A 430 24.44 -58.47 23.58
CA THR A 430 23.07 -58.44 23.06
C THR A 430 22.19 -57.42 23.78
N ALA A 431 22.34 -57.24 25.09
CA ALA A 431 21.60 -56.23 25.86
C ALA A 431 21.97 -54.81 25.43
N PHE A 432 23.27 -54.55 25.26
CA PHE A 432 23.78 -53.28 24.76
C PHE A 432 23.24 -52.99 23.35
N GLU A 433 23.36 -53.95 22.42
CA GLU A 433 22.89 -53.78 21.04
C GLU A 433 21.40 -53.48 20.97
N LEU A 434 20.56 -54.21 21.72
CA LEU A 434 19.11 -54.02 21.70
C LEU A 434 18.73 -52.61 22.16
N ILE A 435 19.32 -52.14 23.28
CA ILE A 435 19.01 -50.82 23.85
C ILE A 435 19.51 -49.71 22.92
N VAL A 436 20.74 -49.80 22.42
CA VAL A 436 21.31 -48.81 21.50
C VAL A 436 20.47 -48.69 20.23
N LYS A 437 20.07 -49.82 19.62
CA LYS A 437 19.22 -49.80 18.42
C LYS A 437 17.88 -49.12 18.68
N GLN A 438 17.28 -49.31 19.85
CA GLN A 438 16.05 -48.63 20.24
C GLN A 438 16.26 -47.11 20.41
N GLN A 439 17.40 -46.70 20.98
CA GLN A 439 17.72 -45.27 21.13
C GLN A 439 18.03 -44.59 19.78
N ILE A 440 18.73 -45.26 18.86
CA ILE A 440 19.03 -44.72 17.52
C ILE A 440 17.74 -44.39 16.76
N LYS A 441 16.71 -45.24 16.84
CA LYS A 441 15.41 -44.99 16.19
C LYS A 441 14.72 -43.71 16.67
N ARG A 442 15.00 -43.25 17.90
CA ARG A 442 14.44 -41.97 18.41
C ARG A 442 15.00 -40.75 17.68
N LEU A 443 16.10 -40.89 16.93
CA LEU A 443 16.63 -39.81 16.10
C LEU A 443 15.80 -39.59 14.82
N GLU A 444 14.83 -40.45 14.51
CA GLU A 444 13.95 -40.31 13.34
C GLU A 444 13.07 -39.06 13.43
N GLU A 445 12.37 -38.87 14.55
CA GLU A 445 11.46 -37.74 14.73
C GLU A 445 12.15 -36.36 14.55
N PRO A 446 13.27 -36.04 15.24
CA PRO A 446 13.94 -34.75 15.03
C PRO A 446 14.50 -34.60 13.61
N SER A 447 14.87 -35.70 12.95
CA SER A 447 15.38 -35.67 11.57
C SER A 447 14.26 -35.41 10.55
N LEU A 448 13.10 -36.03 10.70
CA LEU A 448 11.92 -35.72 9.88
C LEU A 448 11.43 -34.29 10.11
N LYS A 449 11.48 -33.81 11.36
CA LYS A 449 11.12 -32.43 11.68
C LYS A 449 12.06 -31.42 11.01
N CYS A 450 13.35 -31.73 10.90
CA CYS A 450 14.31 -30.91 10.16
C CYS A 450 13.90 -30.75 8.69
N ILE A 451 13.51 -31.87 8.03
CA ILE A 451 13.04 -31.85 6.63
C ILE A 451 11.82 -30.94 6.49
N SER A 452 10.83 -31.06 7.38
CA SER A 452 9.63 -30.22 7.34
C SER A 452 9.95 -28.73 7.50
N LEU A 453 10.85 -28.37 8.42
CA LEU A 453 11.26 -26.97 8.61
C LEU A 453 11.97 -26.38 7.37
N VAL A 454 12.77 -27.19 6.67
CA VAL A 454 13.39 -26.77 5.41
C VAL A 454 12.35 -26.62 4.31
N TYR A 455 11.41 -27.56 4.20
CA TYR A 455 10.29 -27.46 3.25
C TYR A 455 9.48 -26.17 3.47
N ASP A 456 9.15 -25.83 4.72
CA ASP A 456 8.41 -24.62 5.06
C ASP A 456 9.18 -23.36 4.62
N GLU A 457 10.51 -23.36 4.72
CA GLU A 457 11.34 -22.26 4.23
C GLU A 457 11.32 -22.15 2.70
N LEU A 458 11.34 -23.26 1.96
CA LEU A 458 11.20 -23.24 0.50
C LEU A 458 9.84 -22.66 0.07
N VAL A 459 8.76 -23.01 0.78
CA VAL A 459 7.42 -22.47 0.56
C VAL A 459 7.37 -20.96 0.87
N ARG A 460 8.08 -20.52 1.91
CA ARG A 460 8.19 -19.10 2.25
C ARG A 460 8.88 -18.31 1.13
N ILE A 461 10.00 -18.84 0.59
CA ILE A 461 10.73 -18.23 -0.53
C ILE A 461 9.81 -18.08 -1.75
N LEU A 462 9.08 -19.15 -2.11
CA LEU A 462 8.10 -19.13 -3.20
C LEU A 462 7.07 -18.01 -2.99
N SER A 463 6.49 -17.94 -1.79
CA SER A 463 5.47 -16.94 -1.46
C SER A 463 5.99 -15.51 -1.63
N GLN A 464 7.23 -15.25 -1.19
CA GLN A 464 7.88 -13.95 -1.33
C GLN A 464 8.10 -13.58 -2.80
N LEU A 465 8.63 -14.48 -3.63
CA LEU A 465 8.86 -14.24 -5.05
C LEU A 465 7.55 -13.93 -5.80
N LEU A 466 6.45 -14.60 -5.43
CA LEU A 466 5.13 -14.39 -6.02
C LEU A 466 4.42 -13.10 -5.58
N THR A 467 5.04 -12.26 -4.72
CA THR A 467 4.51 -10.92 -4.37
C THR A 467 4.93 -9.82 -5.35
N LYS A 468 5.88 -10.09 -6.25
CA LYS A 468 6.38 -9.11 -7.22
C LYS A 468 5.28 -8.60 -8.17
N GLN A 469 5.47 -7.38 -8.69
CA GLN A 469 4.46 -6.68 -9.52
C GLN A 469 4.01 -7.50 -10.74
N LEU A 470 4.91 -8.28 -11.33
CA LEU A 470 4.60 -9.14 -12.46
C LEU A 470 3.52 -10.19 -12.15
N PHE A 471 3.58 -10.82 -10.97
CA PHE A 471 2.56 -11.77 -10.52
C PHE A 471 1.27 -11.09 -10.02
N ARG A 472 1.33 -9.80 -9.68
CA ARG A 472 0.14 -8.98 -9.39
C ARG A 472 -0.60 -8.59 -10.68
N ARG A 473 0.13 -8.38 -11.77
CA ARG A 473 -0.43 -8.14 -13.12
C ARG A 473 -1.19 -9.35 -13.63
N TYR A 474 -0.66 -10.56 -13.42
CA TYR A 474 -1.23 -11.83 -13.89
C TYR A 474 -1.61 -12.78 -12.72
N PRO A 475 -2.81 -12.63 -12.13
CA PRO A 475 -3.23 -13.44 -10.97
C PRO A 475 -3.32 -14.94 -11.27
N MET A 476 -3.84 -15.31 -12.45
CA MET A 476 -3.97 -16.73 -12.86
C MET A 476 -2.60 -17.39 -13.02
N LEU A 477 -1.64 -16.66 -13.61
CA LEU A 477 -0.26 -17.10 -13.70
C LEU A 477 0.34 -17.36 -12.31
N LYS A 478 0.11 -16.43 -11.36
CA LYS A 478 0.59 -16.57 -9.97
C LYS A 478 0.06 -17.84 -9.30
N GLU A 479 -1.23 -18.10 -9.40
CA GLU A 479 -1.85 -19.30 -8.83
C GLU A 479 -1.31 -20.58 -9.46
N LYS A 480 -1.13 -20.59 -10.78
CA LYS A 480 -0.55 -21.73 -11.50
C LYS A 480 0.90 -21.98 -11.09
N PHE A 481 1.74 -20.94 -11.03
CA PHE A 481 3.12 -21.04 -10.53
C PHE A 481 3.15 -21.63 -9.12
N HIS A 482 2.34 -21.09 -8.21
CA HIS A 482 2.27 -21.57 -6.85
C HIS A 482 1.90 -23.07 -6.80
N ALA A 483 0.87 -23.49 -7.53
CA ALA A 483 0.44 -24.88 -7.55
C ALA A 483 1.52 -25.84 -8.08
N VAL A 484 2.17 -25.48 -9.20
CA VAL A 484 3.22 -26.31 -9.82
C VAL A 484 4.43 -26.45 -8.90
N VAL A 485 4.94 -25.34 -8.34
CA VAL A 485 6.13 -25.37 -7.48
C VAL A 485 5.85 -26.12 -6.17
N ILE A 486 4.67 -25.95 -5.56
CA ILE A 486 4.30 -26.72 -4.36
C ILE A 486 4.20 -28.22 -4.66
N SER A 487 3.62 -28.60 -5.81
CA SER A 487 3.58 -29.99 -6.24
C SER A 487 4.98 -30.57 -6.41
N PHE A 488 5.88 -29.79 -7.01
CA PHE A 488 7.29 -30.16 -7.17
C PHE A 488 8.01 -30.36 -5.84
N PHE A 489 7.85 -29.44 -4.88
CA PHE A 489 8.43 -29.59 -3.55
C PHE A 489 7.92 -30.85 -2.83
N LYS A 490 6.62 -31.17 -2.93
CA LYS A 490 6.06 -32.39 -2.36
C LYS A 490 6.64 -33.66 -2.99
N LYS A 491 6.84 -33.67 -4.31
CA LYS A 491 7.48 -34.78 -5.05
C LYS A 491 8.94 -35.00 -4.59
N CYS A 492 9.65 -33.94 -4.23
CA CYS A 492 11.02 -34.02 -3.69
C CYS A 492 11.07 -34.45 -2.21
N LEU A 493 9.97 -34.29 -1.48
CA LEU A 493 9.89 -34.60 -0.06
C LEU A 493 9.93 -36.11 0.21
N GLU A 494 9.26 -36.93 -0.61
CA GLU A 494 9.23 -38.39 -0.48
C GLU A 494 10.62 -39.06 -0.52
N PRO A 495 11.46 -38.84 -1.56
CA PRO A 495 12.80 -39.42 -1.61
C PRO A 495 13.70 -38.89 -0.48
N THR A 496 13.53 -37.63 -0.06
CA THR A 496 14.28 -37.04 1.05
C THR A 496 13.95 -37.71 2.39
N ASN A 497 12.65 -37.89 2.67
CA ASN A 497 12.19 -38.61 3.86
C ASN A 497 12.68 -40.06 3.87
N LYS A 498 12.59 -40.74 2.71
CA LYS A 498 13.06 -42.12 2.57
C LYS A 498 14.56 -42.21 2.85
N LEU A 499 15.38 -41.36 2.25
CA LEU A 499 16.84 -41.37 2.44
C LEU A 499 17.23 -41.15 3.91
N VAL A 500 16.59 -40.20 4.59
CA VAL A 500 16.86 -39.93 6.01
C VAL A 500 16.43 -41.09 6.91
N LYS A 501 15.29 -41.73 6.63
CA LYS A 501 14.88 -42.96 7.31
C LYS A 501 15.86 -44.10 7.07
N ASP A 502 16.33 -44.27 5.84
CA ASP A 502 17.30 -45.29 5.47
C ASP A 502 18.64 -45.06 6.20
N LEU A 503 19.12 -43.81 6.33
CA LEU A 503 20.32 -43.49 7.13
C LEU A 503 20.19 -43.94 8.59
N ILE A 504 19.04 -43.70 9.21
CA ILE A 504 18.79 -44.10 10.61
C ILE A 504 18.66 -45.62 10.72
N ASN A 505 18.00 -46.24 9.75
CA ASN A 505 17.89 -47.69 9.70
C ASN A 505 19.26 -48.34 9.52
N MET A 506 20.16 -47.76 8.72
CA MET A 506 21.55 -48.22 8.56
C MET A 506 22.28 -48.23 9.91
N GLU A 507 22.24 -47.12 10.66
CA GLU A 507 22.84 -47.01 12.00
C GLU A 507 22.21 -48.00 13.00
N SER A 508 20.91 -48.28 12.89
CA SER A 508 20.22 -49.25 13.74
C SER A 508 20.44 -50.71 13.33
N THR A 509 20.90 -50.99 12.11
CA THR A 509 21.07 -52.37 11.63
C THR A 509 22.37 -52.96 12.15
N TYR A 510 23.47 -52.22 12.00
CA TYR A 510 24.81 -52.67 12.36
C TYR A 510 25.45 -51.75 13.40
N VAL A 511 25.83 -52.30 14.55
CA VAL A 511 26.49 -51.57 15.63
C VAL A 511 28.00 -51.85 15.56
N ASN A 512 28.77 -50.86 15.11
CA ASN A 512 30.22 -51.00 14.93
C ASN A 512 30.98 -50.78 16.24
N THR A 513 31.16 -51.83 17.03
CA THR A 513 31.94 -51.79 18.28
C THR A 513 33.46 -51.62 18.06
N GLY A 514 33.94 -51.66 16.80
CA GLY A 514 35.33 -51.36 16.42
C GLY A 514 35.57 -49.88 16.08
N HIS A 515 34.60 -49.00 16.28
CA HIS A 515 34.76 -47.57 15.97
C HIS A 515 35.88 -46.93 16.82
N PRO A 516 36.79 -46.11 16.24
CA PRO A 516 37.94 -45.54 16.96
C PRO A 516 37.58 -44.75 18.22
N ASP A 517 36.48 -44.00 18.17
CA ASP A 517 35.99 -43.18 19.30
C ASP A 517 35.11 -43.97 20.30
N PHE A 518 34.85 -45.27 20.07
CA PHE A 518 34.01 -46.07 20.95
C PHE A 518 34.79 -46.57 22.17
N LEU A 519 34.17 -46.48 23.35
CA LEU A 519 34.78 -46.91 24.60
C LEU A 519 34.80 -48.44 24.70
N ASN A 520 36.00 -49.04 24.77
CA ASN A 520 36.15 -50.48 24.99
C ASN A 520 35.61 -50.92 26.36
N GLY A 521 34.97 -52.10 26.40
CA GLY A 521 34.35 -52.66 27.61
C GLY A 521 35.28 -52.77 28.83
N HIS A 522 36.57 -53.12 28.63
CA HIS A 522 37.56 -53.13 29.71
C HIS A 522 37.82 -51.72 30.28
N ARG A 523 37.92 -50.70 29.43
CA ARG A 523 38.10 -49.30 29.88
C ARG A 523 36.84 -48.79 30.60
N ALA A 524 35.65 -49.17 30.13
CA ALA A 524 34.40 -48.85 30.81
C ALA A 524 34.35 -49.47 32.22
N MET A 525 34.75 -50.73 32.39
CA MET A 525 34.82 -51.39 33.69
C MET A 525 35.80 -50.71 34.65
N THR A 526 36.98 -50.30 34.16
CA THR A 526 37.97 -49.56 34.96
C THR A 526 37.40 -48.22 35.44
N LEU A 527 36.75 -47.46 34.55
CA LEU A 527 36.14 -46.16 34.88
C LEU A 527 35.02 -46.28 35.92
N VAL A 528 34.19 -47.32 35.85
CA VAL A 528 33.12 -47.55 36.85
C VAL A 528 33.72 -47.96 38.19
N ASN A 529 34.72 -48.86 38.20
CA ASN A 529 35.39 -49.29 39.42
C ASN A 529 36.11 -48.12 40.11
N GLU A 530 36.75 -47.22 39.36
CA GLU A 530 37.37 -45.99 39.89
C GLU A 530 36.32 -45.05 40.50
N ARG A 531 35.18 -44.84 39.82
CA ARG A 531 34.06 -44.01 40.34
C ARG A 531 33.45 -44.59 41.61
N GLN A 532 33.28 -45.90 41.69
CA GLN A 532 32.74 -46.56 42.88
C GLN A 532 33.74 -46.58 44.05
N ALA A 533 35.04 -46.73 43.77
CA ALA A 533 36.10 -46.64 44.77
C ALA A 533 36.21 -45.23 45.36
N ALA A 534 36.03 -44.18 44.55
CA ALA A 534 36.01 -42.79 44.99
C ALA A 534 34.75 -42.42 45.82
N ALA A 535 33.65 -43.18 45.67
CA ALA A 535 32.37 -42.90 46.33
C ALA A 535 32.21 -43.55 47.73
N LYS A 536 33.13 -44.41 48.18
CA LYS A 536 33.08 -45.00 49.53
C LYS A 536 33.68 -44.04 50.58
N PRO A 537 32.92 -43.54 51.58
CA PRO A 537 33.47 -42.67 52.61
C PRO A 537 34.50 -43.44 53.45
N THR A 538 35.66 -42.84 53.69
CA THR A 538 36.70 -43.40 54.56
C THR A 538 36.14 -43.52 55.98
N GLN A 539 35.92 -44.76 56.47
CA GLN A 539 35.46 -44.96 57.84
C GLN A 539 36.59 -44.55 58.81
N VAL A 540 36.30 -43.54 59.63
CA VAL A 540 37.13 -43.09 60.74
C VAL A 540 36.57 -43.62 62.05
N ASP A 541 37.45 -44.12 62.92
CA ASP A 541 37.09 -44.67 64.23
C ASP A 541 36.50 -43.57 65.14
N PRO A 542 35.27 -43.70 65.67
CA PRO A 542 34.59 -42.66 66.45
C PRO A 542 35.31 -42.23 67.73
N LYS A 543 36.26 -43.01 68.26
CA LYS A 543 36.98 -42.68 69.50
C LYS A 543 38.39 -42.12 69.31
N THR A 544 39.00 -42.26 68.13
CA THR A 544 40.39 -41.82 67.92
C THR A 544 40.60 -40.97 66.67
N GLY A 545 39.58 -40.80 65.82
CA GLY A 545 39.62 -39.89 64.66
C GLY A 545 40.66 -40.24 63.60
N LYS A 546 41.31 -41.41 63.69
CA LYS A 546 42.29 -41.89 62.71
C LYS A 546 41.64 -42.78 61.65
N PRO A 547 42.10 -42.74 60.39
CA PRO A 547 41.65 -43.65 59.34
C PRO A 547 42.04 -45.08 59.69
N LEU A 548 41.09 -46.03 59.66
CA LEU A 548 41.39 -47.46 59.79
C LEU A 548 42.11 -47.95 58.52
N LEU A 549 43.27 -48.59 58.70
CA LEU A 549 44.02 -49.22 57.61
C LEU A 549 43.21 -50.40 57.02
N PRO A 550 43.16 -50.57 55.69
CA PRO A 550 42.46 -51.69 55.08
C PRO A 550 43.15 -53.01 55.42
N ALA A 551 42.39 -53.97 55.93
CA ALA A 551 42.87 -55.32 56.18
C ALA A 551 43.41 -55.93 54.87
N ARG A 552 44.65 -56.40 54.95
CA ARG A 552 45.41 -57.03 53.87
C ARG A 552 44.63 -58.22 53.31
N ALA A 553 44.28 -58.17 52.02
CA ALA A 553 43.62 -59.27 51.32
C ALA A 553 44.48 -60.55 51.43
N GLN A 554 43.96 -61.58 52.09
CA GLN A 554 44.53 -62.92 52.03
C GLN A 554 44.21 -63.53 50.66
N SER A 555 45.23 -64.09 50.02
CA SER A 555 45.13 -64.96 48.85
C SER A 555 44.28 -66.20 49.17
N PRO A 556 43.50 -66.76 48.22
CA PRO A 556 42.67 -67.92 48.49
C PRO A 556 43.55 -69.17 48.61
N SER A 557 43.66 -69.73 49.81
CA SER A 557 44.04 -71.13 50.05
C SER A 557 42.81 -72.02 49.89
N LEU A 558 43.02 -73.20 49.31
CA LEU A 558 41.99 -74.21 49.11
C LEU A 558 41.83 -75.01 50.42
N ASP A 559 40.94 -74.57 51.31
CA ASP A 559 40.63 -75.33 52.53
C ASP A 559 39.34 -76.15 52.36
N THR A 560 39.54 -77.47 52.28
CA THR A 560 38.53 -78.51 52.42
C THR A 560 38.23 -78.76 53.90
N THR A 561 37.41 -77.91 54.53
CA THR A 561 36.69 -78.27 55.76
C THR A 561 35.42 -77.45 55.87
N GLY A 562 34.29 -78.14 56.04
CA GLY A 562 32.96 -77.54 56.02
C GLY A 562 32.68 -76.64 57.21
N GLU A 563 32.50 -75.35 56.95
CA GLU A 563 31.65 -74.46 57.73
C GLU A 563 30.84 -73.58 56.76
N ALA A 564 29.56 -73.44 57.07
CA ALA A 564 28.54 -72.85 56.19
C ALA A 564 28.77 -71.34 56.00
N SER A 565 29.53 -70.96 54.98
CA SER A 565 29.56 -69.60 54.47
C SER A 565 28.26 -69.29 53.73
N ASN A 566 27.63 -68.19 54.12
CA ASN A 566 26.36 -67.64 53.66
C ASN A 566 26.43 -67.27 52.16
N ASN A 567 26.34 -68.27 51.28
CA ASN A 567 26.42 -68.09 49.83
C ASN A 567 25.04 -67.71 49.29
N SER A 568 24.75 -66.41 49.18
CA SER A 568 23.60 -65.95 48.39
C SER A 568 23.85 -66.31 46.94
N GLY A 569 23.26 -67.42 46.48
CA GLY A 569 23.42 -67.92 45.12
C GLY A 569 23.11 -66.86 44.06
N PHE A 570 23.57 -67.10 42.83
CA PHE A 570 23.52 -66.20 41.67
C PHE A 570 22.15 -65.51 41.43
N PHE A 571 21.04 -66.12 41.86
CA PHE A 571 19.67 -65.57 41.73
C PHE A 571 19.07 -65.01 43.03
N GLY A 572 19.76 -65.12 44.18
CA GLY A 572 19.23 -64.79 45.50
C GLY A 572 18.91 -63.30 45.69
N SER A 573 19.60 -62.41 44.97
CA SER A 573 19.32 -60.96 44.96
C SER A 573 18.16 -60.58 44.03
N PHE A 574 17.91 -61.39 42.99
CA PHE A 574 16.92 -61.12 41.94
C PHE A 574 15.47 -61.30 42.44
N TRP A 575 15.27 -62.22 43.39
CA TRP A 575 13.98 -62.62 43.94
C TRP A 575 13.82 -62.30 45.42
N ALA A 576 14.32 -61.15 45.89
CA ALA A 576 14.18 -60.72 47.28
C ALA A 576 12.70 -60.48 47.67
N SER A 577 11.95 -61.57 47.80
CA SER A 577 10.58 -61.63 48.27
C SER A 577 10.60 -61.83 49.78
N LYS A 578 9.74 -61.07 50.48
CA LYS A 578 9.59 -61.05 51.94
C LYS A 578 9.21 -62.38 52.60
N ASN A 579 9.10 -63.50 51.87
CA ASN A 579 8.72 -64.80 52.42
C ASN A 579 9.63 -65.93 51.92
N LYS A 580 10.77 -66.11 52.59
CA LYS A 580 11.66 -67.29 52.44
C LYS A 580 10.92 -68.63 52.54
N LYS A 581 9.79 -68.68 53.28
CA LYS A 581 8.93 -69.89 53.39
C LYS A 581 8.31 -70.32 52.05
N LYS A 582 7.88 -69.38 51.18
CA LYS A 582 7.26 -69.72 49.88
C LYS A 582 8.27 -70.23 48.85
N MET A 583 9.51 -69.71 48.86
CA MET A 583 10.57 -70.19 47.98
C MET A 583 11.02 -71.62 48.33
N ALA A 584 10.95 -72.01 49.61
CA ALA A 584 11.24 -73.38 50.05
C ALA A 584 10.14 -74.39 49.66
N LEU A 585 8.92 -73.91 49.34
CA LEU A 585 7.75 -74.72 48.97
C LEU A 585 7.60 -74.96 47.45
N MET A 586 8.52 -74.45 46.62
CA MET A 586 8.49 -74.58 45.15
C MET A 586 7.13 -74.20 44.52
N GLU A 587 6.50 -73.12 45.01
CA GLU A 587 5.25 -72.61 44.43
C GLU A 587 5.49 -72.08 43.00
N ALA A 588 4.50 -72.24 42.11
CA ALA A 588 4.62 -71.80 40.72
C ALA A 588 4.93 -70.28 40.63
N PRO A 589 5.79 -69.85 39.69
CA PRO A 589 6.16 -68.44 39.57
C PRO A 589 4.92 -67.59 39.23
N PRO A 590 4.82 -66.36 39.77
CA PRO A 590 3.70 -65.46 39.46
C PRO A 590 3.65 -65.11 37.96
N PRO A 591 2.47 -64.78 37.41
CA PRO A 591 2.26 -64.56 35.98
C PRO A 591 3.03 -63.36 35.40
N THR A 592 3.55 -62.47 36.24
CA THR A 592 4.48 -61.41 35.84
C THR A 592 5.66 -61.36 36.79
N LEU A 593 6.88 -61.37 36.24
CA LEU A 593 8.13 -61.37 36.98
C LEU A 593 8.88 -60.07 36.63
N LYS A 594 9.11 -59.22 37.64
CA LYS A 594 9.84 -57.95 37.49
C LYS A 594 11.05 -57.95 38.42
N ALA A 595 12.16 -57.36 37.97
CA ALA A 595 13.36 -57.23 38.79
C ALA A 595 13.11 -56.38 40.05
N SER A 596 13.68 -56.79 41.19
CA SER A 596 13.61 -56.04 42.47
C SER A 596 14.25 -54.65 42.36
N ALA A 597 13.84 -53.73 43.24
CA ALA A 597 14.43 -52.39 43.34
C ALA A 597 15.82 -52.38 44.00
N SER A 598 16.17 -53.42 44.78
CA SER A 598 17.47 -53.56 45.45
C SER A 598 18.52 -54.13 44.49
N LEU A 599 19.58 -53.37 44.22
CA LEU A 599 20.72 -53.77 43.38
C LEU A 599 21.79 -54.50 44.19
N SER A 600 22.34 -55.60 43.67
CA SER A 600 23.63 -56.10 44.16
C SER A 600 24.78 -55.20 43.67
N GLU A 601 25.90 -55.14 44.40
CA GLU A 601 27.06 -54.31 44.03
C GLU A 601 27.60 -54.68 42.63
N ARG A 602 27.55 -55.96 42.27
CA ARG A 602 27.89 -56.46 40.94
C ARG A 602 26.90 -55.98 39.86
N GLU A 603 25.60 -56.15 40.08
CA GLU A 603 24.57 -55.71 39.12
C GLU A 603 24.59 -54.19 38.90
N ALA A 604 24.84 -53.41 39.95
CA ALA A 604 24.99 -51.96 39.85
C ALA A 604 26.17 -51.58 38.93
N THR A 605 27.28 -52.31 39.05
CA THR A 605 28.47 -52.11 38.22
C THR A 605 28.20 -52.49 36.76
N GLU A 606 27.54 -53.62 36.51
CA GLU A 606 27.19 -54.06 35.15
C GLU A 606 26.22 -53.10 34.44
N VAL A 607 25.22 -52.59 35.15
CA VAL A 607 24.29 -51.56 34.63
C VAL A 607 25.02 -50.28 34.29
N GLU A 608 25.91 -49.80 35.15
CA GLU A 608 26.70 -48.58 34.89
C GLU A 608 27.66 -48.74 33.69
N VAL A 609 28.27 -49.91 33.52
CA VAL A 609 29.10 -50.19 32.33
C VAL A 609 28.27 -50.14 31.05
N ILE A 610 27.09 -50.77 31.04
CA ILE A 610 26.19 -50.72 29.87
C ILE A 610 25.76 -49.29 29.56
N LYS A 611 25.42 -48.49 30.58
CA LYS A 611 25.09 -47.07 30.39
C LYS A 611 26.24 -46.28 29.77
N LEU A 612 27.48 -46.48 30.21
CA LEU A 612 28.64 -45.82 29.62
C LEU A 612 28.85 -46.23 28.16
N LEU A 613 28.69 -47.51 27.84
CA LEU A 613 28.79 -48.02 26.46
C LEU A 613 27.68 -47.43 25.57
N ILE A 614 26.43 -47.43 26.03
CA ILE A 614 25.29 -46.82 25.32
C ILE A 614 25.59 -45.34 25.05
N THR A 615 26.00 -44.60 26.08
CA THR A 615 26.30 -43.17 25.96
C THR A 615 27.41 -42.92 24.95
N SER A 616 28.50 -43.70 25.02
CA SER A 616 29.63 -43.59 24.10
C SER A 616 29.20 -43.84 22.65
N TYR A 617 28.51 -44.94 22.36
CA TYR A 617 28.08 -45.26 21.00
C TYR A 617 27.02 -44.28 20.48
N PHE A 618 26.03 -43.96 21.31
CA PHE A 618 24.94 -43.06 20.91
C PHE A 618 25.44 -41.65 20.58
N ASN A 619 26.45 -41.15 21.30
CA ASN A 619 27.06 -39.85 20.98
C ASN A 619 27.81 -39.86 19.64
N ILE A 620 28.43 -40.97 19.25
CA ILE A 620 29.03 -41.14 17.92
C ILE A 620 27.95 -41.04 16.85
N VAL A 621 26.86 -41.80 17.00
CA VAL A 621 25.73 -41.79 16.06
C VAL A 621 25.09 -40.41 15.99
N LYS A 622 24.88 -39.72 17.11
CA LYS A 622 24.41 -38.32 17.11
C LYS A 622 25.29 -37.42 16.25
N ARG A 623 26.61 -37.50 16.40
CA ARG A 623 27.56 -36.70 15.61
C ARG A 623 27.47 -37.02 14.13
N THR A 624 27.35 -38.29 13.76
CA THR A 624 27.14 -38.72 12.37
C THR A 624 25.83 -38.17 11.81
N MET A 625 24.73 -38.29 12.56
CA MET A 625 23.40 -37.83 12.15
C MET A 625 23.33 -36.32 11.96
N ILE A 626 23.95 -35.55 12.87
CA ILE A 626 24.05 -34.08 12.79
C ILE A 626 24.72 -33.63 11.48
N ASP A 627 25.67 -34.40 10.95
CA ASP A 627 26.37 -34.09 9.71
C ASP A 627 25.66 -34.66 8.46
N MET A 628 25.19 -35.90 8.52
CA MET A 628 24.65 -36.62 7.36
C MET A 628 23.25 -36.18 6.97
N VAL A 629 22.38 -35.82 7.91
CA VAL A 629 21.00 -35.42 7.59
C VAL A 629 20.95 -34.08 6.84
N PRO A 630 21.64 -33.00 7.27
CA PRO A 630 21.72 -31.78 6.49
C PRO A 630 22.26 -32.01 5.07
N LYS A 631 23.27 -32.87 4.90
CA LYS A 631 23.81 -33.24 3.58
C LYS A 631 22.76 -33.95 2.71
N ALA A 632 22.02 -34.89 3.29
CA ALA A 632 20.94 -35.59 2.58
C ALA A 632 19.86 -34.61 2.13
N VAL A 633 19.38 -33.73 3.02
CA VAL A 633 18.35 -32.72 2.69
C VAL A 633 18.86 -31.72 1.67
N MET A 634 20.10 -31.27 1.78
CA MET A 634 20.70 -30.36 0.80
C MET A 634 20.75 -31.00 -0.58
N TYR A 635 21.15 -32.28 -0.67
CA TYR A 635 21.27 -32.99 -1.94
C TYR A 635 19.91 -33.29 -2.59
N THR A 636 18.98 -33.91 -1.86
CA THR A 636 17.73 -34.43 -2.46
C THR A 636 16.58 -33.42 -2.50
N LEU A 637 16.65 -32.34 -1.72
CA LEU A 637 15.59 -31.32 -1.66
C LEU A 637 16.08 -29.95 -2.14
N VAL A 638 17.04 -29.34 -1.44
CA VAL A 638 17.40 -27.93 -1.71
C VAL A 638 18.12 -27.77 -3.06
N GLN A 639 19.20 -28.52 -3.28
CA GLN A 639 19.99 -28.46 -4.51
C GLN A 639 19.22 -29.03 -5.69
N PHE A 640 18.49 -30.14 -5.49
CA PHE A 640 17.64 -30.72 -6.52
C PHE A 640 16.55 -29.74 -6.98
N THR A 641 15.84 -29.09 -6.06
CA THR A 641 14.81 -28.11 -6.44
C THR A 641 15.41 -26.87 -7.09
N LYS A 642 16.62 -26.45 -6.67
CA LYS A 642 17.34 -25.32 -7.28
C LYS A 642 17.71 -25.59 -8.75
N ASP A 643 18.20 -26.79 -9.05
CA ASP A 643 18.70 -27.11 -10.40
C ASP A 643 17.56 -27.50 -11.35
N GLU A 644 16.48 -28.11 -10.84
CA GLU A 644 15.39 -28.66 -11.66
C GLU A 644 14.14 -27.76 -11.74
N MET A 645 14.10 -26.64 -11.02
CA MET A 645 12.97 -25.70 -11.00
C MET A 645 12.52 -25.30 -12.41
N GLN A 646 13.49 -24.88 -13.24
CA GLN A 646 13.21 -24.37 -14.58
C GLN A 646 12.62 -25.46 -15.47
N ARG A 647 13.17 -26.68 -15.41
CA ARG A 647 12.67 -27.83 -16.18
C ARG A 647 11.25 -28.19 -15.79
N GLU A 648 10.98 -28.28 -14.49
CA GLU A 648 9.66 -28.64 -13.96
C GLU A 648 8.59 -27.58 -14.29
N LEU A 649 8.93 -26.29 -14.19
CA LEU A 649 8.03 -25.20 -14.59
C LEU A 649 7.75 -25.24 -16.10
N LEU A 650 8.78 -25.43 -16.93
CA LEU A 650 8.61 -25.47 -18.38
C LEU A 650 7.75 -26.67 -18.81
N GLU A 651 7.97 -27.85 -18.24
CA GLU A 651 7.18 -29.04 -18.57
C GLU A 651 5.68 -28.89 -18.21
N ASN A 652 5.37 -28.31 -17.05
CA ASN A 652 4.00 -28.21 -16.55
C ASN A 652 3.25 -26.93 -16.98
N MET A 653 3.97 -25.88 -17.42
CA MET A 653 3.35 -24.60 -17.79
C MET A 653 3.41 -24.29 -19.29
N TYR A 654 4.41 -24.81 -20.02
CA TYR A 654 4.58 -24.50 -21.45
C TYR A 654 3.76 -25.41 -22.37
N ARG A 655 3.32 -26.59 -21.90
CA ARG A 655 2.58 -27.58 -22.70
C ARG A 655 1.07 -27.32 -22.79
N THR A 656 0.53 -26.42 -22.00
CA THR A 656 -0.92 -26.14 -21.94
C THR A 656 -1.33 -25.14 -23.02
N ASN A 657 -2.36 -25.47 -23.82
CA ASN A 657 -3.00 -24.58 -24.82
C ASN A 657 -3.71 -23.35 -24.20
N GLU A 658 -3.50 -23.09 -22.91
CA GLU A 658 -4.16 -22.07 -22.08
C GLU A 658 -3.21 -20.89 -21.75
N LEU A 659 -2.10 -20.72 -22.48
CA LEU A 659 -1.11 -19.67 -22.22
C LEU A 659 -1.74 -18.27 -22.20
N ASP A 660 -2.71 -18.02 -23.07
CA ASP A 660 -3.42 -16.73 -23.16
C ASP A 660 -4.34 -16.50 -21.96
N GLU A 661 -4.90 -17.55 -21.36
CA GLU A 661 -5.73 -17.46 -20.16
C GLU A 661 -4.87 -17.19 -18.92
N LEU A 662 -3.68 -17.78 -18.85
CA LEU A 662 -2.72 -17.53 -17.77
C LEU A 662 -2.21 -16.08 -17.78
N LEU A 663 -2.03 -15.49 -18.97
CA LEU A 663 -1.63 -14.09 -19.15
C LEU A 663 -2.80 -13.10 -19.13
N LYS A 664 -3.98 -13.51 -18.66
CA LYS A 664 -5.09 -12.58 -18.45
C LYS A 664 -4.74 -11.61 -17.33
N GLU A 665 -4.72 -10.33 -17.68
CA GLU A 665 -4.43 -9.26 -16.73
C GLU A 665 -5.58 -9.05 -15.75
N SER A 666 -5.25 -8.58 -14.54
CA SER A 666 -6.27 -8.16 -13.58
C SER A 666 -7.06 -6.96 -14.10
N ASP A 667 -8.37 -6.95 -13.84
CA ASP A 667 -9.28 -5.86 -14.23
C ASP A 667 -8.82 -4.49 -13.70
N TYR A 668 -8.20 -4.48 -12.51
CA TYR A 668 -7.58 -3.30 -11.94
C TYR A 668 -6.46 -2.75 -12.82
N THR A 669 -5.54 -3.61 -13.28
CA THR A 669 -4.40 -3.22 -14.11
C THR A 669 -4.90 -2.69 -15.46
N THR A 670 -5.85 -3.38 -16.09
CA THR A 670 -6.44 -2.97 -17.37
C THR A 670 -7.11 -1.61 -17.27
N ARG A 671 -7.95 -1.40 -16.26
CA ARG A 671 -8.64 -0.13 -16.02
C ARG A 671 -7.63 0.99 -15.73
N ARG A 672 -6.66 0.72 -14.86
CA ARG A 672 -5.65 1.71 -14.47
C ARG A 672 -4.73 2.10 -15.63
N ARG A 673 -4.34 1.15 -16.48
CA ARG A 673 -3.57 1.43 -17.70
C ARG A 673 -4.37 2.32 -18.64
N LYS A 674 -5.65 2.03 -18.87
CA LYS A 674 -6.53 2.85 -19.71
C LYS A 674 -6.64 4.29 -19.18
N GLU A 675 -6.80 4.46 -17.86
CA GLU A 675 -6.80 5.77 -17.21
C GLU A 675 -5.47 6.51 -17.42
N CYS A 676 -4.34 5.83 -17.22
CA CYS A 676 -3.01 6.41 -17.42
C CYS A 676 -2.76 6.78 -18.89
N GLN A 677 -3.17 5.94 -19.84
CA GLN A 677 -3.07 6.22 -21.28
C GLN A 677 -3.84 7.48 -21.66
N GLN A 678 -5.10 7.58 -21.24
CA GLN A 678 -5.92 8.77 -21.48
C GLN A 678 -5.30 10.03 -20.87
N MET A 679 -4.73 9.91 -19.67
CA MET A 679 -4.08 11.03 -19.00
C MET A 679 -2.78 11.47 -19.69
N VAL A 680 -1.94 10.52 -20.12
CA VAL A 680 -0.72 10.80 -20.89
C VAL A 680 -1.05 11.48 -22.21
N GLU A 681 -2.05 10.99 -22.95
CA GLU A 681 -2.48 11.60 -24.20
C GLU A 681 -2.96 13.05 -24.00
N SER A 682 -3.77 13.27 -22.96
CA SER A 682 -4.34 14.57 -22.67
C SER A 682 -3.29 15.58 -22.17
N LEU A 683 -2.39 15.13 -21.29
CA LEU A 683 -1.26 15.94 -20.83
C LEU A 683 -0.27 16.22 -21.97
N GLY A 684 -0.10 15.29 -22.91
CA GLY A 684 0.69 15.47 -24.13
C GLY A 684 0.12 16.60 -24.98
N ARG A 685 -1.19 16.55 -25.32
CA ARG A 685 -1.88 17.64 -26.02
C ARG A 685 -1.78 18.97 -25.26
N ALA A 686 -1.95 18.96 -23.94
CA ALA A 686 -1.81 20.16 -23.12
C ALA A 686 -0.38 20.74 -23.16
N SER A 687 0.64 19.89 -23.16
CA SER A 687 2.05 20.28 -23.28
C SER A 687 2.35 20.92 -24.64
N GLU A 688 1.80 20.37 -25.73
CA GLU A 688 1.90 20.95 -27.07
C GLU A 688 1.24 22.33 -27.13
N ILE A 689 0.02 22.45 -26.58
CA ILE A 689 -0.73 23.71 -26.51
C ILE A 689 0.08 24.78 -25.77
N VAL A 690 0.62 24.47 -24.58
CA VAL A 690 1.44 25.41 -23.80
C VAL A 690 2.75 25.77 -24.51
N SER A 691 3.32 24.86 -25.30
CA SER A 691 4.58 25.11 -26.02
C SER A 691 4.43 26.05 -27.22
N GLN A 692 3.22 26.22 -27.75
CA GLN A 692 2.92 27.17 -28.84
C GLN A 692 2.99 28.64 -28.41
N VAL A 693 3.01 28.91 -27.10
CA VAL A 693 3.07 30.26 -26.53
C VAL A 693 4.46 30.43 -25.91
N GLN A 694 5.42 30.80 -26.78
CA GLN A 694 6.78 31.22 -26.40
C GLN A 694 6.95 32.72 -26.59
#